data_AF-A0A1Q3FPB8-F1
#
_entry.id   AF-A0A1Q3FPB8-F1
#
_cell.length_a   1.000
_cell.length_b   1.000
_cell.length_c   1.000
_cell.angle_alpha   90.00
_cell.angle_beta   90.00
_cell.angle_gamma   90.00
#
_symmetry.space_group_name_H-M   'P 1'
#
loop_
_entity.id
_entity.type
_entity.pdbx_description
1 polymer ?
#
loop_
_entity_poly.entity_id
_entity_poly.type
_entity_poly.pdbx_seq_one_letter_code
_entity_poly.pdbx_strand_id
1 'polypeptide(L)'
;MKSFRLISLVLLVTIIGSSRCFDIGLLEGDGSSFGFGWPFSNDRDEPHSREPAEFPYAAADSEDSEQPGLRVVGLERDRESLESDSESLPSGSNPERPLIRPNKSPFPGLDAGSLFQSHFNNFFNGPETSFFGGGGLPGFGFFDVNANRPWWKGENVCVEREEQQEDVDGDENTEIAVDGGNFQSFGFINLNFESCAEHKNKHVCKSVKNHNGQKSTVKVTRQCCHGYARPRNGPPNAQCEKVDLYPMAETAERLGAKEFVATLKKSGLESLLEKDLTLFVTPDSAYTKFAEQMWENNLVAFDASGRAKRQADASGMTARDLVLAHAVNGSYHIEDVSNEQLLKTELADTNIRINIFPRAPTDRSGDHPYRYTANCAPLVKLNRVAEKGIVHVVDRVLMPVRNNVMTVIRNRDDLTVLRTILEKTGLDKTLEQVGDDKHFTVFAPNDDAFLKLDKDIRRKLKAGNGCATNILKNHILDITFCSLAAINGVKTSTYNLLSEKLEFEYASIAKTETEDMTSDKKMQRLRINGIANIEETDLMGTNGVVHIIDTVLPTDSGMPISNALANRNLTIFKQLIDDAGLEDEFDSMTNRTFFIPSDKAFEQSEAGQYWIQQLKEHPESLKDNARLKEFLEYHVAEPLIKTCDLQENMIKTATGNELRVNLYTTNPVFSNVLNRATVNCARLMHFDDETCGSVVHEVDKVLEAPKSNLFDALKTNPEYSMFLALIEKANLTDLLSASNESLTIFVPKNDVFLEVKEWYDQTMDNTEDLDYVIRSHIVPDVICCAGIVQSNWPFIRTTETINQQRLKLNRDRRPQVQNAGVTKCDIVAKNGIIHEINDVISVQKKRRADAEGFPSFARPLTFFFK
;
A
#
# COMPACT_ATOMS: atom_id res chain seq x y z
N MET A 1 -38.08 -12.49 -1.40
CA MET A 1 -36.99 -11.50 -1.60
C MET A 1 -36.35 -10.93 -0.32
N LYS A 2 -36.65 -11.44 0.89
CA LYS A 2 -35.93 -11.05 2.12
C LYS A 2 -34.94 -12.12 2.65
N SER A 3 -35.11 -13.40 2.29
CA SER A 3 -34.15 -14.46 2.67
C SER A 3 -32.89 -14.56 1.79
N PHE A 4 -32.91 -14.00 0.58
CA PHE A 4 -31.75 -14.01 -0.32
C PHE A 4 -30.67 -12.98 0.05
N ARG A 5 -31.00 -11.94 0.83
CA ARG A 5 -30.03 -10.95 1.30
C ARG A 5 -29.20 -11.41 2.50
N LEU A 6 -29.70 -12.36 3.29
CA LEU A 6 -28.93 -12.91 4.42
C LEU A 6 -27.86 -13.91 3.95
N ILE A 7 -28.18 -14.72 2.94
CA ILE A 7 -27.26 -15.73 2.40
C ILE A 7 -26.12 -15.07 1.61
N SER A 8 -26.39 -14.00 0.85
CA SER A 8 -25.33 -13.23 0.20
C SER A 8 -24.42 -12.48 1.18
N LEU A 9 -24.92 -12.07 2.36
CA LEU A 9 -24.08 -11.43 3.38
C LEU A 9 -23.16 -12.44 4.07
N VAL A 10 -23.64 -13.67 4.29
CA VAL A 10 -22.84 -14.75 4.88
C VAL A 10 -21.77 -15.26 3.91
N LEU A 11 -22.09 -15.38 2.60
CA LEU A 11 -21.13 -15.82 1.58
C LEU A 11 -20.07 -14.76 1.25
N LEU A 12 -20.42 -13.46 1.28
CA LEU A 12 -19.42 -12.39 1.06
C LEU A 12 -18.41 -12.32 2.21
N VAL A 13 -18.82 -12.66 3.43
CA VAL A 13 -17.96 -12.60 4.63
C VAL A 13 -17.13 -13.86 4.83
N THR A 14 -17.56 -15.03 4.32
CA THR A 14 -16.73 -16.24 4.39
C THR A 14 -15.55 -16.21 3.42
N ILE A 15 -15.63 -15.47 2.31
CA ILE A 15 -14.50 -15.27 1.38
C ILE A 15 -13.50 -14.22 1.90
N ILE A 16 -13.90 -13.37 2.85
CA ILE A 16 -13.03 -12.37 3.49
C ILE A 16 -12.37 -12.93 4.78
N GLY A 17 -12.77 -14.11 5.24
CA GLY A 17 -12.38 -14.71 6.53
C GLY A 17 -10.96 -15.28 6.66
N SER A 18 -10.11 -15.13 5.64
CA SER A 18 -8.76 -15.73 5.61
C SER A 18 -7.62 -14.74 5.82
N SER A 19 -7.91 -13.45 6.03
CA SER A 19 -6.87 -12.42 6.19
C SER A 19 -7.04 -11.71 7.54
N ARG A 20 -6.03 -11.82 8.41
CA ARG A 20 -5.95 -11.17 9.73
C ARG A 20 -5.84 -9.63 9.70
N CYS A 21 -5.77 -9.04 8.51
CA CYS A 21 -5.29 -7.68 8.31
C CYS A 21 -6.25 -6.95 7.36
N PHE A 22 -7.15 -6.14 7.92
CA PHE A 22 -7.87 -5.08 7.21
C PHE A 22 -7.50 -3.79 7.95
N ASP A 23 -7.06 -2.75 7.23
CA ASP A 23 -6.76 -1.44 7.79
C ASP A 23 -7.96 -0.92 8.60
N ILE A 24 -7.83 -0.91 9.93
CA ILE A 24 -8.80 -0.27 10.84
C ILE A 24 -8.42 1.21 10.92
N GLY A 25 -8.59 1.91 9.81
CA GLY A 25 -8.61 3.36 9.76
C GLY A 25 -10.06 3.86 9.85
N LEU A 26 -10.34 4.71 10.84
CA LEU A 26 -11.54 5.56 10.97
C LEU A 26 -12.87 4.88 11.30
N LEU A 27 -13.15 4.67 12.60
CA LEU A 27 -14.50 4.83 13.18
C LEU A 27 -14.40 5.25 14.66
N GLU A 28 -14.07 6.50 14.92
CA GLU A 28 -14.51 7.19 16.15
C GLU A 28 -15.52 8.27 15.72
N GLY A 29 -16.77 8.07 16.12
CA GLY A 29 -17.86 9.02 15.94
C GLY A 29 -18.71 9.04 17.21
N ASP A 30 -18.78 10.22 17.80
CA ASP A 30 -19.39 10.54 19.08
C ASP A 30 -20.80 9.99 19.31
N GLY A 31 -21.07 9.71 20.58
CA GLY A 31 -22.36 9.23 21.05
C GLY A 31 -23.50 10.21 20.79
N SER A 32 -24.60 9.69 20.26
CA SER A 32 -25.92 10.19 20.59
C SER A 32 -26.97 9.09 20.47
N SER A 33 -27.80 9.03 21.50
CA SER A 33 -28.94 8.15 21.69
C SER A 33 -29.97 8.23 20.56
N PHE A 34 -30.29 7.11 19.93
CA PHE A 34 -31.49 6.98 19.10
C PHE A 34 -32.58 6.22 19.85
N GLY A 35 -33.46 6.98 20.50
CA GLY A 35 -34.77 6.51 20.94
C GLY A 35 -35.76 6.54 19.78
N PHE A 36 -36.42 5.40 19.50
CA PHE A 36 -37.50 5.31 18.53
C PHE A 36 -38.79 5.88 19.11
N GLY A 37 -39.34 6.94 18.49
CA GLY A 37 -40.69 7.46 18.72
C GLY A 37 -41.39 7.74 17.40
N TRP A 38 -42.58 7.15 17.21
CA TRP A 38 -43.43 7.32 16.02
C TRP A 38 -44.26 8.62 16.07
N PRO A 39 -44.78 9.11 14.92
CA PRO A 39 -45.08 10.53 14.69
C PRO A 39 -46.56 10.88 14.90
N PHE A 40 -46.82 12.15 15.27
CA PHE A 40 -48.08 12.85 14.98
C PHE A 40 -47.84 14.34 14.72
N SER A 41 -48.78 14.91 13.97
CA SER A 41 -48.74 16.10 13.12
C SER A 41 -49.24 17.40 13.76
N ASN A 42 -48.78 18.50 13.14
CA ASN A 42 -49.43 19.80 12.86
C ASN A 42 -49.66 20.88 13.96
N ASP A 43 -49.15 22.07 13.57
CA ASP A 43 -49.79 23.41 13.59
C ASP A 43 -50.25 24.02 14.92
N ARG A 44 -49.57 25.10 15.36
CA ARG A 44 -50.02 26.52 15.26
C ARG A 44 -49.33 27.47 16.25
N ASP A 45 -49.16 28.70 15.76
CA ASP A 45 -49.18 30.01 16.45
C ASP A 45 -47.93 30.51 17.23
N GLU A 46 -47.30 31.54 16.64
CA GLU A 46 -46.58 32.68 17.25
C GLU A 46 -47.45 33.47 18.28
N PRO A 47 -47.00 34.54 19.02
CA PRO A 47 -45.85 35.46 18.80
C PRO A 47 -45.12 36.02 20.07
N HIS A 48 -44.17 36.95 19.81
CA HIS A 48 -43.64 38.05 20.66
C HIS A 48 -42.54 37.71 21.72
N SER A 49 -41.46 38.48 21.96
CA SER A 49 -41.07 39.87 21.61
C SER A 49 -39.62 40.21 22.01
N ARG A 50 -39.00 41.14 21.24
CA ARG A 50 -38.11 42.28 21.63
C ARG A 50 -36.71 42.07 22.25
N GLU A 51 -35.70 42.29 21.39
CA GLU A 51 -34.70 43.40 21.36
C GLU A 51 -33.71 43.71 22.53
N PRO A 52 -32.57 44.39 22.22
CA PRO A 52 -31.24 44.18 22.81
C PRO A 52 -30.65 45.42 23.54
N ALA A 53 -29.42 45.30 24.06
CA ALA A 53 -28.54 46.44 24.43
C ALA A 53 -27.07 45.95 24.34
N GLU A 54 -26.22 46.46 23.45
CA GLU A 54 -25.51 47.78 23.41
C GLU A 54 -24.35 47.95 24.41
N PHE A 55 -23.19 48.28 23.82
CA PHE A 55 -21.89 48.65 24.40
C PHE A 55 -21.93 49.95 25.23
N PRO A 56 -20.83 50.27 25.95
CA PRO A 56 -20.12 51.50 25.59
C PRO A 56 -18.58 51.46 25.66
N TYR A 57 -18.02 52.50 25.02
CA TYR A 57 -16.62 52.89 24.78
C TYR A 57 -15.84 53.46 26.00
N ALA A 58 -14.50 53.39 25.96
CA ALA A 58 -13.53 54.54 25.93
C ALA A 58 -12.24 54.41 26.81
N ALA A 59 -11.08 54.61 26.13
CA ALA A 59 -9.76 55.25 26.43
C ALA A 59 -9.47 55.91 27.82
N ALA A 60 -8.25 56.18 28.33
CA ALA A 60 -6.81 56.14 27.94
C ALA A 60 -5.90 56.44 29.19
N ASP A 61 -4.55 56.45 29.01
CA ASP A 61 -3.43 57.13 29.77
C ASP A 61 -2.30 56.16 30.24
N SER A 62 -1.12 56.07 29.57
CA SER A 62 0.20 56.79 29.67
C SER A 62 1.07 56.39 30.90
N GLU A 63 2.37 56.03 30.82
CA GLU A 63 3.58 56.86 30.54
C GLU A 63 4.89 56.04 30.27
N ASP A 64 5.77 56.58 29.39
CA ASP A 64 7.26 56.74 29.40
C ASP A 64 8.27 55.57 29.56
N SER A 65 9.50 55.52 29.01
CA SER A 65 10.37 56.26 28.04
C SER A 65 11.67 55.40 27.87
N GLU A 66 12.40 55.33 26.75
CA GLU A 66 13.57 56.16 26.37
C GLU A 66 14.18 55.68 25.02
N GLN A 67 14.82 56.61 24.28
CA GLN A 67 15.52 56.48 22.99
C GLN A 67 16.91 57.16 23.11
N PRO A 68 17.93 56.93 22.22
CA PRO A 68 18.09 57.69 20.94
C PRO A 68 18.83 56.90 19.81
N GLY A 69 18.99 57.24 18.52
CA GLY A 69 18.65 58.37 17.62
C GLY A 69 19.73 58.51 16.50
N LEU A 70 19.36 58.69 15.20
CA LEU A 70 20.06 59.41 14.09
C LEU A 70 19.33 59.16 12.71
N ARG A 71 18.58 60.08 12.07
CA ARG A 71 18.90 61.15 11.04
C ARG A 71 19.54 60.62 9.72
N VAL A 72 19.09 60.89 8.46
CA VAL A 72 18.67 62.15 7.77
C VAL A 72 18.16 61.90 6.30
N VAL A 73 17.09 62.63 5.88
CA VAL A 73 16.76 63.33 4.56
C VAL A 73 16.72 62.55 3.22
N GLY A 74 15.79 62.72 2.25
CA GLY A 74 14.59 63.56 2.03
C GLY A 74 14.18 63.63 0.53
N LEU A 75 12.97 64.20 0.26
CA LEU A 75 12.44 64.89 -0.96
C LEU A 75 11.34 64.22 -1.85
N GLU A 76 10.13 64.81 -1.74
CA GLU A 76 8.97 64.88 -2.64
C GLU A 76 9.21 65.48 -4.05
N ARG A 77 8.38 65.08 -5.05
CA ARG A 77 7.39 65.95 -5.76
C ARG A 77 6.64 65.25 -6.93
N ASP A 78 5.31 65.18 -6.79
CA ASP A 78 4.19 65.70 -7.61
C ASP A 78 4.12 65.72 -9.17
N ARG A 79 2.87 65.41 -9.63
CA ARG A 79 2.10 65.82 -10.85
C ARG A 79 2.44 65.11 -12.17
N GLU A 80 1.51 64.80 -13.08
CA GLU A 80 0.21 65.40 -13.43
C GLU A 80 -0.65 64.45 -14.30
N SER A 81 -1.96 64.66 -14.31
CA SER A 81 -3.00 63.99 -15.12
C SER A 81 -3.35 64.78 -16.40
N LEU A 82 -3.83 64.08 -17.45
CA LEU A 82 -4.48 64.67 -18.62
C LEU A 82 -5.61 63.75 -19.13
N GLU A 83 -6.82 64.30 -19.20
CA GLU A 83 -8.01 63.80 -19.93
C GLU A 83 -8.02 64.34 -21.37
N SER A 84 -8.64 63.63 -22.32
CA SER A 84 -9.92 64.05 -22.99
C SER A 84 -10.19 63.40 -24.36
N ASP A 85 -11.48 63.04 -24.58
CA ASP A 85 -12.32 63.07 -25.81
C ASP A 85 -11.98 62.16 -27.02
N SER A 86 -12.87 61.62 -27.86
CA SER A 86 -14.34 61.41 -27.97
C SER A 86 -14.59 60.75 -29.35
N GLU A 87 -15.56 59.83 -29.52
CA GLU A 87 -16.52 59.75 -30.66
C GLU A 87 -17.33 58.44 -30.69
N SER A 88 -18.53 58.50 -31.27
CA SER A 88 -19.68 57.61 -31.06
C SER A 88 -20.32 57.04 -32.35
N LEU A 89 -20.70 55.74 -32.32
CA LEU A 89 -21.89 55.04 -32.94
C LEU A 89 -22.00 54.92 -34.50
N PRO A 90 -22.86 54.02 -35.11
CA PRO A 90 -23.96 53.19 -34.56
C PRO A 90 -24.18 51.72 -35.08
N SER A 91 -25.16 51.08 -34.41
CA SER A 91 -26.02 49.89 -34.60
C SER A 91 -26.13 49.08 -35.92
N GLY A 92 -26.38 47.77 -35.75
CA GLY A 92 -26.96 46.87 -36.77
C GLY A 92 -27.47 45.51 -36.27
N SER A 93 -28.77 45.45 -35.94
CA SER A 93 -29.73 44.31 -36.00
C SER A 93 -29.46 42.93 -35.36
N ASN A 94 -30.32 42.61 -34.38
CA ASN A 94 -30.79 41.27 -33.98
C ASN A 94 -31.88 40.76 -34.96
N PRO A 95 -32.18 39.45 -35.04
CA PRO A 95 -33.38 38.97 -34.32
C PRO A 95 -33.32 37.54 -33.71
N GLU A 96 -33.97 37.42 -32.54
CA GLU A 96 -34.90 36.36 -32.07
C GLU A 96 -34.45 34.90 -31.73
N ARG A 97 -34.27 34.67 -30.41
CA ARG A 97 -34.80 33.62 -29.47
C ARG A 97 -35.45 32.30 -29.99
N PRO A 98 -35.49 31.18 -29.19
CA PRO A 98 -35.67 31.17 -27.73
C PRO A 98 -34.91 30.13 -26.88
N LEU A 99 -34.96 30.41 -25.57
CA LEU A 99 -34.57 29.58 -24.43
C LEU A 99 -35.58 28.47 -24.13
N ILE A 100 -35.11 27.24 -23.84
CA ILE A 100 -35.78 26.28 -22.93
C ILE A 100 -34.74 25.64 -22.01
N ARG A 101 -35.08 25.57 -20.72
CA ARG A 101 -34.27 25.12 -19.57
C ARG A 101 -33.97 23.61 -19.58
N PRO A 102 -32.89 23.15 -18.90
CA PRO A 102 -32.61 21.73 -18.69
C PRO A 102 -33.43 21.21 -17.49
N ASN A 103 -34.01 20.02 -17.64
CA ASN A 103 -34.57 19.29 -16.51
C ASN A 103 -33.47 18.42 -15.89
N LYS A 104 -33.31 18.53 -14.58
CA LYS A 104 -32.30 17.87 -13.75
C LYS A 104 -32.99 16.81 -12.87
N SER A 105 -32.29 15.69 -12.66
CA SER A 105 -32.23 14.81 -11.44
C SER A 105 -32.50 13.32 -11.71
N PRO A 106 -32.01 12.37 -10.86
CA PRO A 106 -30.92 12.44 -9.86
C PRO A 106 -29.85 11.29 -9.95
N PHE A 107 -28.74 11.51 -9.24
CA PHE A 107 -27.58 10.63 -8.89
C PHE A 107 -27.96 9.31 -8.17
N PRO A 108 -27.08 8.27 -8.01
CA PRO A 108 -25.68 8.29 -7.50
C PRO A 108 -24.67 7.48 -8.35
N GLY A 109 -23.35 7.68 -8.32
CA GLY A 109 -22.47 7.97 -7.18
C GLY A 109 -21.88 6.65 -6.68
N LEU A 110 -20.85 6.11 -7.37
CA LEU A 110 -20.09 4.94 -6.91
C LEU A 110 -18.60 5.11 -7.22
N ASP A 111 -17.84 4.94 -6.15
CA ASP A 111 -16.39 4.99 -6.03
C ASP A 111 -15.70 3.99 -6.95
N ALA A 112 -14.67 4.45 -7.66
CA ALA A 112 -13.76 3.60 -8.43
C ALA A 112 -12.44 3.50 -7.67
N GLY A 113 -12.34 2.50 -6.80
CA GLY A 113 -11.11 2.09 -6.15
C GLY A 113 -10.15 1.41 -7.12
N SER A 114 -8.92 1.90 -7.12
CA SER A 114 -7.64 1.17 -7.15
C SER A 114 -7.67 -0.29 -7.63
N LEU A 115 -7.17 -0.55 -8.84
CA LEU A 115 -6.77 -1.90 -9.28
C LEU A 115 -5.45 -1.80 -10.04
N PHE A 116 -4.34 -2.07 -9.36
CA PHE A 116 -3.07 -2.45 -9.96
C PHE A 116 -2.18 -3.13 -8.91
N GLN A 117 -2.33 -4.44 -8.71
CA GLN A 117 -1.17 -5.35 -8.80
C GLN A 117 -1.55 -6.84 -8.79
N SER A 118 -0.88 -7.55 -9.71
CA SER A 118 -0.43 -8.95 -9.71
C SER A 118 -1.43 -10.10 -9.48
N HIS A 119 -1.34 -11.05 -10.43
CA HIS A 119 -1.93 -12.39 -10.48
C HIS A 119 -3.43 -12.51 -10.77
N PHE A 120 -3.81 -12.25 -12.03
CA PHE A 120 -4.93 -12.95 -12.67
C PHE A 120 -4.62 -13.15 -14.17
N ASN A 121 -3.84 -14.18 -14.49
CA ASN A 121 -4.01 -14.89 -15.75
C ASN A 121 -4.76 -16.18 -15.43
N ASN A 122 -5.87 -16.40 -16.15
CA ASN A 122 -6.92 -17.40 -15.95
C ASN A 122 -7.99 -16.97 -14.96
N PHE A 123 -9.12 -16.39 -15.44
CA PHE A 123 -10.48 -16.74 -14.96
C PHE A 123 -11.67 -16.06 -15.69
N PHE A 124 -11.51 -15.38 -16.83
CA PHE A 124 -12.66 -14.90 -17.61
C PHE A 124 -12.55 -15.22 -19.10
N ASN A 125 -13.04 -16.41 -19.45
CA ASN A 125 -13.89 -16.63 -20.61
C ASN A 125 -14.76 -17.84 -20.26
N GLY A 126 -15.95 -17.59 -19.75
CA GLY A 126 -16.93 -18.66 -19.52
C GLY A 126 -17.34 -19.27 -20.87
N PRO A 127 -17.52 -20.60 -20.97
CA PRO A 127 -18.09 -21.19 -22.16
C PRO A 127 -19.59 -20.88 -22.18
N GLU A 128 -20.06 -20.13 -23.17
CA GLU A 128 -21.49 -20.02 -23.45
C GLU A 128 -22.01 -21.38 -23.98
N THR A 129 -22.44 -22.24 -23.08
CA THR A 129 -23.27 -23.40 -23.43
C THR A 129 -24.73 -22.98 -23.44
N SER A 130 -25.22 -22.55 -24.60
CA SER A 130 -26.67 -22.40 -24.82
C SER A 130 -27.30 -23.78 -25.07
N PHE A 131 -27.84 -24.35 -23.99
CA PHE A 131 -28.59 -25.59 -23.95
C PHE A 131 -30.09 -25.25 -23.95
N PHE A 132 -30.72 -25.09 -25.11
CA PHE A 132 -32.17 -25.30 -25.29
C PHE A 132 -32.48 -25.57 -26.77
N GLY A 133 -32.75 -26.84 -27.06
CA GLY A 133 -33.42 -27.26 -28.28
C GLY A 133 -34.91 -26.97 -28.19
N GLY A 134 -35.46 -26.33 -29.23
CA GLY A 134 -36.88 -26.17 -29.46
C GLY A 134 -37.15 -26.33 -30.94
N GLY A 135 -37.79 -27.44 -31.32
CA GLY A 135 -38.08 -27.79 -32.70
C GLY A 135 -39.13 -26.91 -33.36
N GLY A 136 -38.94 -26.65 -34.66
CA GLY A 136 -39.91 -26.07 -35.59
C GLY A 136 -39.41 -26.18 -37.03
N LEU A 137 -40.04 -27.02 -37.85
CA LEU A 137 -39.82 -27.22 -39.30
C LEU A 137 -40.46 -26.05 -40.12
N PRO A 138 -40.29 -25.98 -41.47
CA PRO A 138 -39.17 -25.38 -42.18
C PRO A 138 -39.61 -24.22 -43.11
N GLY A 139 -38.87 -23.12 -43.15
CA GLY A 139 -39.06 -22.03 -44.13
C GLY A 139 -37.90 -22.00 -45.11
N PHE A 140 -38.14 -22.40 -46.35
CA PHE A 140 -37.16 -22.37 -47.43
C PHE A 140 -36.56 -20.96 -47.63
N GLY A 141 -35.28 -20.83 -47.33
CA GLY A 141 -34.43 -19.71 -47.72
C GLY A 141 -33.04 -20.26 -47.97
N PHE A 142 -32.52 -20.05 -49.19
CA PHE A 142 -31.21 -20.47 -49.63
C PHE A 142 -30.13 -20.02 -48.64
N PHE A 143 -29.59 -20.95 -47.85
CA PHE A 143 -28.41 -20.70 -47.02
C PHE A 143 -27.19 -20.69 -47.93
N ASP A 144 -26.60 -19.52 -48.10
CA ASP A 144 -25.20 -19.38 -48.49
C ASP A 144 -24.34 -20.01 -47.37
N VAL A 145 -23.83 -21.21 -47.64
CA VAL A 145 -23.05 -22.03 -46.70
C VAL A 145 -21.65 -21.45 -46.43
N ASN A 146 -21.31 -20.30 -47.02
CA ASN A 146 -20.03 -19.62 -46.83
C ASN A 146 -20.07 -18.41 -45.88
N ALA A 147 -21.24 -17.90 -45.49
CA ALA A 147 -21.32 -16.68 -44.67
C ALA A 147 -20.88 -16.85 -43.20
N ASN A 148 -20.70 -18.10 -42.72
CA ASN A 148 -20.41 -18.39 -41.31
C ASN A 148 -19.10 -19.16 -41.08
N ARG A 149 -18.21 -19.21 -42.08
CA ARG A 149 -16.86 -19.77 -41.87
C ARG A 149 -15.99 -18.73 -41.16
N PRO A 150 -15.28 -19.11 -40.09
CA PRO A 150 -14.37 -18.20 -39.43
C PRO A 150 -13.24 -17.78 -40.39
N TRP A 151 -12.82 -16.53 -40.32
CA TRP A 151 -11.89 -15.93 -41.28
C TRP A 151 -10.55 -16.69 -41.38
N TRP A 152 -10.07 -17.28 -40.28
CA TRP A 152 -8.82 -18.06 -40.22
C TRP A 152 -8.91 -19.45 -40.89
N LYS A 153 -10.09 -19.84 -41.39
CA LYS A 153 -10.27 -21.00 -42.29
C LYS A 153 -10.55 -20.57 -43.73
N GLY A 154 -10.49 -19.26 -44.01
CA GLY A 154 -10.65 -18.69 -45.34
C GLY A 154 -9.39 -18.81 -46.19
N GLU A 155 -9.48 -18.29 -47.41
CA GLU A 155 -8.33 -18.24 -48.32
C GLU A 155 -7.29 -17.21 -47.86
N ASN A 156 -6.04 -17.40 -48.28
CA ASN A 156 -4.91 -16.52 -47.96
C ASN A 156 -4.58 -16.42 -46.45
N VAL A 157 -4.87 -17.48 -45.69
CA VAL A 157 -4.46 -17.65 -44.29
C VAL A 157 -3.28 -18.60 -44.20
N CYS A 158 -2.19 -18.13 -43.62
CA CYS A 158 -0.98 -18.89 -43.34
C CYS A 158 -1.07 -19.51 -41.94
N VAL A 159 -0.60 -20.75 -41.82
CA VAL A 159 -0.64 -21.53 -40.58
C VAL A 159 0.78 -21.86 -40.14
N GLU A 160 1.19 -21.31 -39.01
CA GLU A 160 2.44 -21.61 -38.34
C GLU A 160 2.19 -22.59 -37.19
N ARG A 161 3.05 -23.59 -37.05
CA ARG A 161 2.98 -24.60 -35.99
C ARG A 161 4.32 -24.66 -35.27
N GLU A 162 4.31 -24.29 -34.00
CA GLU A 162 5.45 -24.40 -33.08
C GLU A 162 5.22 -25.60 -32.16
N GLU A 163 6.23 -26.45 -31.99
CA GLU A 163 6.21 -27.59 -31.07
C GLU A 163 7.34 -27.43 -30.05
N GLN A 164 6.98 -27.41 -28.76
CA GLN A 164 7.94 -27.43 -27.66
C GLN A 164 7.74 -28.71 -26.86
N GLN A 165 8.82 -29.44 -26.63
CA GLN A 165 8.87 -30.61 -25.76
C GLN A 165 9.63 -30.22 -24.49
N GLU A 166 8.97 -30.37 -23.34
CA GLU A 166 9.64 -30.27 -22.04
C GLU A 166 9.93 -31.69 -21.55
N ASP A 167 11.21 -32.00 -21.39
CA ASP A 167 11.65 -33.19 -20.68
C ASP A 167 11.53 -32.90 -19.17
N VAL A 168 10.68 -33.65 -18.49
CA VAL A 168 10.56 -33.57 -17.04
C VAL A 168 11.74 -34.31 -16.43
N ASP A 169 12.76 -33.57 -15.99
CA ASP A 169 13.78 -34.13 -15.10
C ASP A 169 13.09 -34.56 -13.81
N GLY A 170 13.15 -35.86 -13.53
CA GLY A 170 12.48 -36.48 -12.41
C GLY A 170 13.17 -36.16 -11.09
N ASP A 171 12.66 -35.16 -10.38
CA ASP A 171 12.49 -35.20 -8.92
C ASP A 171 11.71 -33.95 -8.48
N GLU A 172 10.39 -34.05 -8.44
CA GLU A 172 9.57 -33.29 -7.49
C GLU A 172 8.15 -33.86 -7.50
N ASN A 173 7.76 -34.53 -6.42
CA ASN A 173 6.37 -34.85 -6.12
C ASN A 173 5.59 -33.55 -5.93
N THR A 174 5.03 -33.01 -7.01
CA THR A 174 4.07 -31.92 -6.92
C THR A 174 2.68 -32.50 -6.66
N GLU A 175 2.27 -32.44 -5.39
CA GLU A 175 0.88 -32.57 -4.99
C GLU A 175 0.06 -31.45 -5.65
N ILE A 176 -0.82 -31.80 -6.58
CA ILE A 176 -1.82 -30.87 -7.11
C ILE A 176 -2.95 -30.81 -6.06
N ALA A 177 -2.91 -29.80 -5.20
CA ALA A 177 -4.03 -29.44 -4.36
C ALA A 177 -5.15 -28.84 -5.22
N VAL A 178 -6.16 -29.65 -5.55
CA VAL A 178 -7.48 -29.16 -5.94
C VAL A 178 -8.31 -29.11 -4.68
N ASP A 179 -8.90 -27.95 -4.43
CA ASP A 179 -9.76 -27.68 -3.30
C ASP A 179 -10.92 -28.71 -3.25
N GLY A 180 -10.97 -29.50 -2.16
CA GLY A 180 -12.09 -30.36 -1.82
C GLY A 180 -12.18 -31.74 -2.49
N GLY A 181 -11.32 -32.70 -2.07
CA GLY A 181 -11.61 -34.12 -2.20
C GLY A 181 -10.39 -35.00 -2.47
N ASN A 182 -10.06 -35.88 -1.53
CA ASN A 182 -8.94 -36.82 -1.61
C ASN A 182 -9.22 -37.87 -2.72
N PHE A 183 -8.62 -37.70 -3.91
CA PHE A 183 -8.75 -38.67 -5.01
C PHE A 183 -7.49 -39.54 -5.10
N GLN A 184 -7.57 -40.77 -4.57
CA GLN A 184 -6.52 -41.76 -4.73
C GLN A 184 -6.50 -42.32 -6.17
N SER A 185 -5.35 -42.12 -6.83
CA SER A 185 -4.72 -42.94 -7.87
C SER A 185 -5.61 -43.86 -8.71
N PHE A 186 -5.90 -43.43 -9.94
CA PHE A 186 -6.13 -44.32 -11.08
C PHE A 186 -5.42 -43.81 -12.34
N GLY A 187 -4.46 -44.61 -12.83
CA GLY A 187 -4.06 -44.82 -14.23
C GLY A 187 -3.84 -43.64 -15.18
N PHE A 188 -2.61 -43.51 -15.69
CA PHE A 188 -2.22 -42.97 -17.00
C PHE A 188 -3.31 -42.19 -17.79
N ILE A 189 -3.64 -40.98 -17.36
CA ILE A 189 -4.58 -40.13 -18.09
C ILE A 189 -3.80 -39.30 -19.10
N ASN A 190 -3.93 -39.62 -20.39
CA ASN A 190 -3.50 -38.73 -21.48
C ASN A 190 -4.46 -37.52 -21.49
N LEU A 191 -4.05 -36.41 -20.88
CA LEU A 191 -4.82 -35.16 -20.90
C LEU A 191 -4.35 -34.29 -22.06
N ASN A 192 -5.28 -33.97 -22.96
CA ASN A 192 -5.08 -33.02 -24.04
C ASN A 192 -5.92 -31.77 -23.75
N PHE A 193 -5.26 -30.66 -23.45
CA PHE A 193 -5.92 -29.36 -23.26
C PHE A 193 -5.70 -28.52 -24.50
N GLU A 194 -6.76 -27.97 -25.10
CA GLU A 194 -6.66 -27.02 -26.21
C GLU A 194 -7.34 -25.71 -25.80
N SER A 195 -6.63 -24.60 -25.93
CA SER A 195 -7.13 -23.25 -25.68
C SER A 195 -6.83 -22.36 -26.88
N CYS A 196 -7.85 -21.72 -27.44
CA CYS A 196 -7.72 -20.84 -28.59
C CYS A 196 -8.08 -19.40 -28.22
N ALA A 197 -7.24 -18.46 -28.62
CA ALA A 197 -7.47 -17.02 -28.51
C ALA A 197 -7.59 -16.41 -29.90
N GLU A 198 -8.62 -15.59 -30.10
CA GLU A 198 -8.83 -14.85 -31.34
C GLU A 198 -8.41 -13.39 -31.17
N HIS A 199 -7.48 -12.94 -32.03
CA HIS A 199 -7.02 -11.57 -32.17
C HIS A 199 -7.48 -10.99 -33.52
N LYS A 200 -7.35 -9.67 -33.72
CA LYS A 200 -7.86 -8.98 -34.90
C LYS A 200 -7.37 -9.57 -36.22
N ASN A 201 -6.10 -9.96 -36.33
CA ASN A 201 -5.52 -10.56 -37.56
C ASN A 201 -4.88 -11.94 -37.33
N LYS A 202 -5.11 -12.56 -36.17
CA LYS A 202 -4.41 -13.78 -35.75
C LYS A 202 -5.31 -14.65 -34.88
N HIS A 203 -5.32 -15.95 -35.13
CA HIS A 203 -6.05 -16.93 -34.33
C HIS A 203 -5.06 -17.99 -33.83
N VAL A 204 -4.81 -18.00 -32.52
CA VAL A 204 -3.77 -18.83 -31.90
C VAL A 204 -4.43 -19.91 -31.05
N CYS A 205 -4.15 -21.17 -31.36
CA CYS A 205 -4.57 -22.32 -30.56
C CYS A 205 -3.35 -22.98 -29.93
N LYS A 206 -3.31 -23.08 -28.61
CA LYS A 206 -2.30 -23.84 -27.86
C LYS A 206 -2.93 -25.16 -27.42
N SER A 207 -2.30 -26.28 -27.81
CA SER A 207 -2.68 -27.63 -27.40
C SER A 207 -1.55 -28.24 -26.59
N VAL A 208 -1.80 -28.55 -25.31
CA VAL A 208 -0.87 -29.27 -24.44
C VAL A 208 -1.29 -30.74 -24.45
N LYS A 209 -0.40 -31.62 -24.91
CA LYS A 209 -0.60 -33.07 -24.92
C LYS A 209 0.36 -33.72 -23.95
N ASN A 210 -0.18 -34.44 -22.97
CA ASN A 210 0.61 -35.25 -22.07
C ASN A 210 0.57 -36.71 -22.52
N HIS A 211 1.71 -37.22 -22.98
CA HIS A 211 1.88 -38.63 -23.33
C HIS A 211 3.06 -39.19 -22.54
N ASN A 212 2.82 -40.23 -21.72
CA ASN A 212 3.84 -40.94 -20.94
C ASN A 212 4.74 -40.04 -20.05
N GLY A 213 4.19 -38.96 -19.49
CA GLY A 213 4.94 -38.05 -18.61
C GLY A 213 5.74 -36.97 -19.34
N GLN A 214 5.76 -36.98 -20.68
CA GLN A 214 6.36 -35.92 -21.49
C GLN A 214 5.27 -34.93 -21.90
N LYS A 215 5.43 -33.66 -21.51
CA LYS A 215 4.53 -32.57 -21.90
C LYS A 215 4.98 -32.02 -23.25
N SER A 216 4.12 -32.14 -24.25
CA SER A 216 4.33 -31.51 -25.56
C SER A 216 3.30 -30.40 -25.76
N THR A 217 3.79 -29.17 -25.93
CA THR A 217 2.95 -28.00 -26.22
C THR A 217 3.04 -27.69 -27.71
N VAL A 218 1.91 -27.78 -28.40
CA VAL A 218 1.75 -27.45 -29.82
C VAL A 218 0.98 -26.15 -29.95
N LYS A 219 1.62 -25.09 -30.45
CA LYS A 219 0.98 -23.79 -30.71
C LYS A 219 0.76 -23.64 -32.21
N VAL A 220 -0.51 -23.58 -32.62
CA VAL A 220 -0.94 -23.37 -34.00
C VAL A 220 -1.43 -21.94 -34.15
N THR A 221 -0.71 -21.13 -34.89
CA THR A 221 -1.04 -19.75 -35.22
C THR A 221 -1.61 -19.69 -36.65
N ARG A 222 -2.78 -19.08 -36.82
CA ARG A 222 -3.39 -18.83 -38.13
C ARG A 222 -3.51 -17.32 -38.35
N GLN A 223 -2.87 -16.77 -39.37
CA GLN A 223 -2.87 -15.34 -39.66
C GLN A 223 -2.92 -15.10 -41.17
N CYS A 224 -3.32 -13.91 -41.62
CA CYS A 224 -3.25 -13.61 -43.05
C CYS A 224 -1.83 -13.78 -43.57
N CYS A 225 -1.68 -14.42 -44.73
CA CYS A 225 -0.39 -14.57 -45.37
C CYS A 225 0.23 -13.21 -45.70
N HIS A 226 1.56 -13.17 -45.81
CA HIS A 226 2.27 -11.96 -46.24
C HIS A 226 1.69 -11.42 -47.56
N GLY A 227 1.44 -10.10 -47.62
CA GLY A 227 0.73 -9.46 -48.73
C GLY A 227 -0.80 -9.48 -48.64
N TYR A 228 -1.36 -10.05 -47.57
CA TYR A 228 -2.80 -10.05 -47.31
C TYR A 228 -3.10 -9.53 -45.91
N ALA A 229 -4.19 -8.80 -45.75
CA ALA A 229 -4.68 -8.35 -44.46
C ALA A 229 -6.21 -8.33 -44.44
N ARG A 230 -6.78 -8.31 -43.23
CA ARG A 230 -8.21 -8.13 -43.08
C ARG A 230 -8.58 -6.65 -43.31
N PRO A 231 -9.71 -6.37 -43.96
CA PRO A 231 -10.16 -4.99 -44.16
C PRO A 231 -10.42 -4.30 -42.81
N ARG A 232 -9.94 -3.06 -42.66
CA ARG A 232 -9.90 -2.30 -41.39
C ARG A 232 -11.29 -2.10 -40.75
N ASN A 233 -12.33 -2.00 -41.58
CA ASN A 233 -13.75 -1.86 -41.18
C ASN A 233 -14.60 -3.08 -41.62
N GLY A 234 -13.97 -4.24 -41.82
CA GLY A 234 -14.67 -5.44 -42.24
C GLY A 234 -15.48 -6.11 -41.12
N PRO A 235 -16.49 -6.92 -41.45
CA PRO A 235 -17.17 -7.76 -40.47
C PRO A 235 -16.18 -8.72 -39.77
N PRO A 236 -16.52 -9.27 -38.58
CA PRO A 236 -15.66 -10.21 -37.84
C PRO A 236 -15.22 -11.45 -38.62
N ASN A 237 -15.95 -11.83 -39.68
CA ASN A 237 -15.62 -12.95 -40.56
C ASN A 237 -14.94 -12.52 -41.89
N ALA A 238 -14.53 -11.26 -42.02
CA ALA A 238 -13.86 -10.76 -43.22
C ALA A 238 -12.57 -11.54 -43.51
N GLN A 239 -12.49 -12.10 -44.73
CA GLN A 239 -11.34 -12.88 -45.20
C GLN A 239 -10.14 -11.97 -45.47
N CYS A 240 -8.97 -12.59 -45.61
CA CYS A 240 -7.73 -11.91 -45.91
C CYS A 240 -7.74 -11.42 -47.37
N GLU A 241 -7.73 -10.10 -47.56
CA GLU A 241 -7.70 -9.43 -48.87
C GLU A 241 -6.28 -9.00 -49.20
N LYS A 242 -5.94 -8.97 -50.50
CA LYS A 242 -4.62 -8.56 -50.96
C LYS A 242 -4.38 -7.09 -50.64
N VAL A 243 -3.26 -6.79 -49.99
CA VAL A 243 -2.82 -5.43 -49.67
C VAL A 243 -1.68 -5.07 -50.62
N ASP A 244 -1.73 -3.86 -51.17
CA ASP A 244 -0.62 -3.31 -51.93
C ASP A 244 0.57 -3.09 -50.99
N LEU A 245 1.57 -3.97 -51.12
CA LEU A 245 2.85 -3.83 -50.43
C LEU A 245 3.76 -2.91 -51.22
N TYR A 246 4.50 -2.07 -50.51
CA TYR A 246 5.51 -1.18 -51.08
C TYR A 246 6.88 -1.55 -50.50
N PRO A 247 7.98 -1.21 -51.18
CA PRO A 247 9.32 -1.32 -50.61
C PRO A 247 9.40 -0.65 -49.23
N MET A 248 10.26 -1.14 -48.34
CA MET A 248 10.40 -0.61 -46.97
C MET A 248 10.65 0.90 -46.95
N ALA A 249 11.47 1.41 -47.87
CA ALA A 249 11.76 2.84 -47.99
C ALA A 249 10.50 3.66 -48.34
N GLU A 250 9.72 3.22 -49.33
CA GLU A 250 8.49 3.92 -49.73
C GLU A 250 7.43 3.84 -48.62
N THR A 251 7.32 2.69 -47.95
CA THR A 251 6.41 2.50 -46.81
C THR A 251 6.74 3.50 -45.68
N ALA A 252 8.01 3.65 -45.32
CA ALA A 252 8.45 4.62 -44.33
C ALA A 252 8.21 6.08 -44.78
N GLU A 253 8.50 6.42 -46.04
CA GLU A 253 8.26 7.75 -46.60
C GLU A 253 6.75 8.12 -46.58
N ARG A 254 5.87 7.17 -46.92
CA ARG A 254 4.40 7.32 -46.84
C ARG A 254 3.89 7.49 -45.42
N LEU A 255 4.59 6.95 -44.44
CA LEU A 255 4.25 7.11 -43.02
C LEU A 255 4.70 8.47 -42.45
N GLY A 256 5.46 9.25 -43.25
CA GLY A 256 5.95 10.58 -42.92
C GLY A 256 7.37 10.59 -42.36
N ALA A 257 8.20 9.60 -42.70
CA ALA A 257 9.58 9.45 -42.23
C ALA A 257 10.60 9.62 -43.38
N LYS A 258 10.44 10.67 -44.20
CA LYS A 258 11.31 10.93 -45.36
C LYS A 258 12.72 11.30 -44.95
N GLU A 259 12.89 12.07 -43.88
CA GLU A 259 14.21 12.49 -43.39
C GLU A 259 15.00 11.32 -42.82
N PHE A 260 14.32 10.41 -42.12
CA PHE A 260 14.90 9.16 -41.65
C PHE A 260 15.39 8.29 -42.81
N VAL A 261 14.55 8.09 -43.85
CA VAL A 261 14.92 7.32 -45.04
C VAL A 261 16.06 7.99 -45.81
N ALA A 262 16.06 9.32 -45.93
CA ALA A 262 17.16 10.05 -46.55
C ALA A 262 18.49 9.84 -45.78
N THR A 263 18.43 9.78 -44.46
CA THR A 263 19.59 9.51 -43.60
C THR A 263 20.09 8.08 -43.77
N LEU A 264 19.18 7.10 -43.86
CA LEU A 264 19.51 5.70 -44.13
C LEU A 264 20.24 5.55 -45.47
N LYS A 265 19.71 6.16 -46.54
CA LYS A 265 20.32 6.17 -47.88
C LYS A 265 21.71 6.79 -47.86
N LYS A 266 21.85 7.98 -47.26
CA LYS A 266 23.15 8.67 -47.09
C LYS A 266 24.18 7.87 -46.27
N SER A 267 23.72 7.04 -45.34
CA SER A 267 24.57 6.21 -44.48
C SER A 267 25.03 4.90 -45.14
N GLY A 268 24.67 4.67 -46.41
CA GLY A 268 25.02 3.46 -47.15
C GLY A 268 24.38 2.19 -46.58
N LEU A 269 23.19 2.32 -45.98
CA LEU A 269 22.45 1.24 -45.33
C LEU A 269 21.26 0.74 -46.18
N GLU A 270 21.23 1.06 -47.46
CA GLU A 270 20.14 0.67 -48.38
C GLU A 270 19.97 -0.85 -48.45
N SER A 271 21.07 -1.60 -48.38
CA SER A 271 21.05 -3.07 -48.35
C SER A 271 20.35 -3.66 -47.13
N LEU A 272 20.16 -2.89 -46.04
CA LEU A 272 19.36 -3.35 -44.91
C LEU A 272 17.91 -3.52 -45.34
N LEU A 273 17.35 -2.58 -46.13
CA LEU A 273 15.94 -2.58 -46.54
C LEU A 273 15.55 -3.78 -47.42
N GLU A 274 16.53 -4.55 -47.89
CA GLU A 274 16.32 -5.77 -48.67
C GLU A 274 16.24 -7.06 -47.82
N LYS A 275 16.53 -6.96 -46.51
CA LYS A 275 16.43 -8.04 -45.53
C LYS A 275 15.04 -8.07 -44.89
N ASP A 276 14.69 -9.18 -44.25
CA ASP A 276 13.49 -9.27 -43.41
C ASP A 276 13.75 -8.61 -42.06
N LEU A 277 13.19 -7.42 -41.84
CA LEU A 277 13.49 -6.58 -40.67
C LEU A 277 12.28 -5.81 -40.15
N THR A 278 12.35 -5.43 -38.88
CA THR A 278 11.42 -4.50 -38.24
C THR A 278 12.08 -3.13 -38.10
N LEU A 279 11.49 -2.11 -38.71
CA LEU A 279 12.02 -0.76 -38.71
C LEU A 279 11.17 0.16 -37.84
N PHE A 280 11.78 0.75 -36.82
CA PHE A 280 11.17 1.80 -36.01
C PHE A 280 11.51 3.14 -36.64
N VAL A 281 10.55 3.79 -37.28
CA VAL A 281 10.77 5.06 -37.99
C VAL A 281 10.19 6.24 -37.25
N THR A 282 10.90 7.35 -37.28
CA THR A 282 10.48 8.60 -36.65
C THR A 282 9.82 9.50 -37.69
N PRO A 283 8.69 10.15 -37.37
CA PRO A 283 8.10 11.14 -38.28
C PRO A 283 9.04 12.32 -38.45
N ASP A 284 9.01 12.96 -39.62
CA ASP A 284 9.87 14.08 -40.00
C ASP A 284 9.81 15.20 -38.94
N SER A 285 8.62 15.49 -38.39
CA SER A 285 8.44 16.51 -37.35
C SER A 285 9.15 16.21 -36.02
N ALA A 286 9.40 14.94 -35.71
CA ALA A 286 10.18 14.54 -34.54
C ALA A 286 11.67 14.47 -34.87
N TYR A 287 12.01 14.07 -36.09
CA TYR A 287 13.38 13.98 -36.56
C TYR A 287 14.03 15.37 -36.70
N THR A 288 13.32 16.35 -37.26
CA THR A 288 13.81 17.74 -37.34
C THR A 288 14.08 18.33 -35.96
N LYS A 289 13.14 18.18 -35.02
CA LYS A 289 13.32 18.65 -33.63
C LYS A 289 14.54 18.02 -32.96
N PHE A 290 14.76 16.72 -33.19
CA PHE A 290 15.95 16.04 -32.71
C PHE A 290 17.22 16.61 -33.34
N ALA A 291 17.22 16.84 -34.66
CA ALA A 291 18.35 17.43 -35.37
C ALA A 291 18.64 18.87 -34.92
N GLU A 292 17.62 19.69 -34.70
CA GLU A 292 17.73 21.05 -34.14
C GLU A 292 18.34 21.02 -32.74
N GLN A 293 17.84 20.16 -31.84
CA GLN A 293 18.40 19.98 -30.51
C GLN A 293 19.87 19.55 -30.57
N MET A 294 20.23 18.65 -31.48
CA MET A 294 21.62 18.21 -31.68
C MET A 294 22.51 19.33 -32.27
N TRP A 295 21.94 20.21 -33.10
CA TRP A 295 22.65 21.31 -33.76
C TRP A 295 22.86 22.51 -32.84
N GLU A 296 21.85 22.90 -32.06
CA GLU A 296 21.94 23.94 -31.03
C GLU A 296 23.00 23.60 -29.97
N ASN A 297 23.06 22.33 -29.57
CA ASN A 297 24.07 21.81 -28.65
C ASN A 297 25.51 21.91 -29.20
N ASN A 298 25.68 22.01 -30.53
CA ASN A 298 26.99 22.10 -31.18
C ASN A 298 27.44 23.55 -31.49
N LEU A 299 26.56 24.57 -31.37
CA LEU A 299 26.85 25.93 -31.86
C LEU A 299 26.86 27.04 -30.80
N VAL A 300 26.41 26.83 -29.56
CA VAL A 300 26.31 27.94 -28.58
C VAL A 300 27.19 27.71 -27.34
N ALA A 301 28.31 28.44 -27.30
CA ALA A 301 29.22 28.51 -26.15
C ALA A 301 28.79 29.59 -25.13
N PHE A 302 27.56 29.58 -24.59
CA PHE A 302 27.13 30.56 -23.56
C PHE A 302 26.01 30.03 -22.64
N ASP A 303 26.31 29.03 -21.79
CA ASP A 303 25.78 28.82 -20.42
C ASP A 303 26.27 27.44 -19.93
N ALA A 304 26.92 27.37 -18.78
CA ALA A 304 27.52 26.14 -18.23
C ALA A 304 26.53 25.24 -17.48
N SER A 305 25.35 25.74 -17.13
CA SER A 305 24.42 25.08 -16.21
C SER A 305 23.47 24.07 -16.89
N GLY A 306 23.23 24.20 -18.21
CA GLY A 306 22.44 23.24 -19.00
C GLY A 306 23.25 22.14 -19.72
N ARG A 307 24.59 22.17 -19.62
CA ARG A 307 25.51 21.45 -20.53
C ARG A 307 25.60 19.94 -20.35
N ALA A 308 25.29 19.37 -19.19
CA ALA A 308 25.50 17.94 -18.94
C ALA A 308 24.37 17.01 -19.46
N LYS A 309 23.22 17.57 -19.85
CA LYS A 309 21.93 16.84 -19.87
C LYS A 309 21.74 15.80 -20.97
N ARG A 310 22.49 15.82 -22.08
CA ARG A 310 22.41 14.81 -23.17
C ARG A 310 23.75 14.48 -23.85
N GLN A 311 24.84 15.10 -23.39
CA GLN A 311 26.10 15.18 -24.14
C GLN A 311 26.96 13.91 -24.02
N ALA A 312 26.77 13.10 -22.96
CA ALA A 312 27.60 11.91 -22.72
C ALA A 312 27.30 10.73 -23.67
N ASP A 313 26.05 10.50 -24.07
CA ASP A 313 25.69 9.34 -24.93
C ASP A 313 25.62 9.66 -26.43
N ALA A 314 25.55 10.94 -26.83
CA ALA A 314 25.49 11.35 -28.23
C ALA A 314 26.85 11.75 -28.82
N SER A 315 27.89 11.92 -28.00
CA SER A 315 29.24 12.29 -28.45
C SER A 315 29.92 11.11 -29.13
N GLY A 316 29.85 11.09 -30.47
CA GLY A 316 30.45 10.04 -31.31
C GLY A 316 29.45 9.14 -32.04
N MET A 317 28.15 9.37 -31.89
CA MET A 317 27.12 8.64 -32.61
C MET A 317 27.04 9.12 -34.06
N THR A 318 27.26 8.21 -35.01
CA THR A 318 27.09 8.54 -36.43
C THR A 318 25.64 8.40 -36.84
N ALA A 319 25.25 9.08 -37.93
CA ALA A 319 23.95 8.88 -38.56
C ALA A 319 23.67 7.41 -38.91
N ARG A 320 24.74 6.65 -39.19
CA ARG A 320 24.69 5.20 -39.43
C ARG A 320 24.28 4.43 -38.16
N ASP A 321 24.91 4.73 -37.02
CA ASP A 321 24.60 4.07 -35.75
C ASP A 321 23.16 4.35 -35.32
N LEU A 322 22.68 5.57 -35.55
CA LEU A 322 21.30 5.95 -35.28
C LEU A 322 20.32 5.07 -36.04
N VAL A 323 20.53 4.91 -37.35
CA VAL A 323 19.66 4.08 -38.19
C VAL A 323 19.73 2.61 -37.79
N LEU A 324 20.92 2.09 -37.47
CA LEU A 324 21.10 0.71 -37.01
C LEU A 324 20.38 0.44 -35.69
N ALA A 325 20.33 1.42 -34.78
CA ALA A 325 19.61 1.30 -33.51
C ALA A 325 18.08 1.29 -33.66
N HIS A 326 17.57 1.75 -34.79
CA HIS A 326 16.15 1.74 -35.14
C HIS A 326 15.75 0.51 -35.97
N ALA A 327 16.72 -0.32 -36.38
CA ALA A 327 16.50 -1.53 -37.16
C ALA A 327 16.66 -2.78 -36.28
N VAL A 328 15.68 -3.66 -36.33
CA VAL A 328 15.66 -4.95 -35.61
C VAL A 328 15.58 -6.08 -36.62
N ASN A 329 16.37 -7.13 -36.42
CA ASN A 329 16.38 -8.29 -37.31
C ASN A 329 15.11 -9.13 -37.15
N GLY A 330 14.44 -9.47 -38.26
CA GLY A 330 13.19 -10.22 -38.28
C GLY A 330 11.93 -9.35 -38.26
N SER A 331 10.81 -9.92 -38.68
CA SER A 331 9.50 -9.27 -38.74
C SER A 331 8.70 -9.49 -37.45
N TYR A 332 8.54 -8.45 -36.65
CA TYR A 332 7.78 -8.46 -35.40
C TYR A 332 6.50 -7.64 -35.52
N HIS A 333 5.36 -8.33 -35.46
CA HIS A 333 4.10 -7.69 -35.12
C HIS A 333 4.11 -7.31 -33.64
N ILE A 334 3.69 -6.09 -33.33
CA ILE A 334 3.75 -5.57 -31.95
C ILE A 334 2.88 -6.39 -30.98
N GLU A 335 1.86 -7.08 -31.50
CA GLU A 335 0.94 -7.94 -30.74
C GLU A 335 1.57 -9.27 -30.34
N ASP A 336 2.65 -9.67 -31.03
CA ASP A 336 3.40 -10.90 -30.74
C ASP A 336 4.54 -10.67 -29.76
N VAL A 337 4.83 -9.41 -29.44
CA VAL A 337 5.88 -9.02 -28.51
C VAL A 337 5.32 -9.01 -27.09
N SER A 338 6.02 -9.63 -26.14
CA SER A 338 5.64 -9.60 -24.73
C SER A 338 6.08 -8.30 -24.05
N ASN A 339 5.44 -7.95 -22.94
CA ASN A 339 5.91 -6.83 -22.11
C ASN A 339 7.34 -7.09 -21.62
N GLU A 340 8.15 -6.03 -21.56
CA GLU A 340 9.59 -6.05 -21.23
C GLU A 340 10.50 -6.77 -22.24
N GLN A 341 9.96 -7.26 -23.36
CA GLN A 341 10.77 -7.99 -24.34
C GLN A 341 11.84 -7.07 -24.95
N LEU A 342 13.08 -7.59 -24.97
CA LEU A 342 14.22 -6.95 -25.59
C LEU A 342 14.37 -7.41 -27.04
N LEU A 343 14.20 -6.48 -27.98
CA LEU A 343 14.42 -6.72 -29.40
C LEU A 343 15.85 -6.34 -29.78
N LYS A 344 16.60 -7.31 -30.31
CA LYS A 344 18.00 -7.10 -30.69
C LYS A 344 18.10 -6.21 -31.94
N THR A 345 18.80 -5.10 -31.82
CA THR A 345 19.01 -4.17 -32.95
C THR A 345 20.15 -4.61 -33.86
N GLU A 346 20.22 -4.06 -35.07
CA GLU A 346 21.36 -4.25 -35.99
C GLU A 346 22.62 -3.51 -35.51
N LEU A 347 22.48 -2.57 -34.57
CA LEU A 347 23.61 -1.99 -33.85
C LEU A 347 24.09 -2.97 -32.77
N ALA A 348 25.40 -3.20 -32.73
CA ALA A 348 25.99 -4.13 -31.77
C ALA A 348 25.75 -3.68 -30.32
N ASP A 349 25.49 -4.64 -29.44
CA ASP A 349 25.30 -4.49 -27.99
C ASP A 349 24.15 -3.55 -27.58
N THR A 350 23.17 -3.34 -28.46
CA THR A 350 22.00 -2.50 -28.17
C THR A 350 20.69 -3.22 -28.47
N ASN A 351 19.71 -2.99 -27.58
CA ASN A 351 18.38 -3.57 -27.68
C ASN A 351 17.32 -2.47 -27.61
N ILE A 352 16.16 -2.72 -28.20
CA ILE A 352 14.94 -1.95 -27.98
C ILE A 352 14.07 -2.72 -26.98
N ARG A 353 13.81 -2.14 -25.82
CA ARG A 353 12.83 -2.64 -24.85
C ARG A 353 11.43 -2.23 -25.28
N ILE A 354 10.53 -3.21 -25.39
CA ILE A 354 9.12 -2.96 -25.64
C ILE A 354 8.33 -3.02 -24.34
N ASN A 355 7.58 -1.95 -24.02
CA ASN A 355 6.68 -1.93 -22.87
C ASN A 355 5.23 -1.74 -23.31
N ILE A 356 4.31 -2.38 -22.59
CA ILE A 356 2.90 -2.49 -22.90
C ILE A 356 2.10 -1.97 -21.70
N PHE A 357 1.35 -0.90 -21.91
CA PHE A 357 0.54 -0.25 -20.89
C PHE A 357 -0.95 -0.31 -21.25
N PRO A 358 -1.87 -0.44 -20.28
CA PRO A 358 -3.29 -0.35 -20.57
C PRO A 358 -3.69 1.04 -21.07
N ARG A 359 -4.74 1.09 -21.90
CA ARG A 359 -5.44 2.33 -22.23
C ARG A 359 -6.41 2.74 -21.12
N ALA A 360 -6.75 4.03 -21.13
CA ALA A 360 -7.85 4.54 -20.32
C ALA A 360 -9.18 3.89 -20.75
N PRO A 361 -10.11 3.58 -19.81
CA PRO A 361 -11.42 3.03 -20.14
C PRO A 361 -12.26 3.91 -21.07
N THR A 362 -11.96 5.21 -21.11
CA THR A 362 -12.64 6.24 -21.90
C THR A 362 -12.17 6.29 -23.36
N ASP A 363 -10.98 5.75 -23.68
CA ASP A 363 -10.42 5.75 -25.03
C ASP A 363 -10.76 4.43 -25.76
N ARG A 364 -11.99 4.33 -26.26
CA ARG A 364 -12.44 3.21 -27.12
C ARG A 364 -12.11 3.40 -28.61
N SER A 365 -11.38 4.46 -28.96
CA SER A 365 -11.16 4.88 -30.35
C SER A 365 -9.92 4.24 -31.01
N GLY A 366 -9.09 3.54 -30.23
CA GLY A 366 -7.87 2.90 -30.72
C GLY A 366 -8.10 1.53 -31.37
N ASP A 367 -7.37 1.25 -32.45
CA ASP A 367 -7.33 -0.08 -33.10
C ASP A 367 -6.76 -1.19 -32.19
N HIS A 368 -6.13 -0.85 -31.05
CA HIS A 368 -5.50 -1.77 -30.11
C HIS A 368 -5.86 -1.44 -28.64
N PRO A 369 -6.05 -2.44 -27.76
CA PRO A 369 -6.43 -2.24 -26.36
C PRO A 369 -5.31 -1.68 -25.47
N TYR A 370 -4.06 -1.70 -25.94
CA TYR A 370 -2.88 -1.26 -25.20
C TYR A 370 -2.18 -0.07 -25.88
N ARG A 371 -1.35 0.62 -25.09
CA ARG A 371 -0.36 1.60 -25.54
C ARG A 371 1.01 0.95 -25.47
N TYR A 372 1.79 1.09 -26.54
CA TYR A 372 3.09 0.45 -26.67
C TYR A 372 4.19 1.50 -26.71
N THR A 373 5.35 1.18 -26.12
CA THR A 373 6.55 2.00 -26.23
C THR A 373 7.73 1.18 -26.70
N ALA A 374 8.64 1.80 -27.45
CA ALA A 374 9.98 1.31 -27.75
C ALA A 374 10.99 2.21 -27.05
N ASN A 375 11.75 1.69 -26.08
CA ASN A 375 12.64 2.49 -25.23
C ASN A 375 11.94 3.74 -24.64
N CYS A 376 10.75 3.52 -24.05
CA CYS A 376 9.82 4.57 -23.58
C CYS A 376 9.35 5.61 -24.62
N ALA A 377 9.73 5.50 -25.90
CA ALA A 377 9.14 6.29 -26.97
C ALA A 377 7.78 5.70 -27.38
N PRO A 378 6.67 6.46 -27.33
CA PRO A 378 5.37 5.97 -27.75
C PRO A 378 5.35 5.48 -29.20
N LEU A 379 4.71 4.34 -29.44
CA LEU A 379 4.42 3.87 -30.80
C LEU A 379 3.12 4.49 -31.31
N VAL A 380 3.21 5.28 -32.38
CA VAL A 380 2.10 6.07 -32.94
C VAL A 380 1.33 5.28 -33.99
N LYS A 381 2.03 4.60 -34.91
CA LYS A 381 1.44 3.76 -35.95
C LYS A 381 2.10 2.39 -35.91
N LEU A 382 1.28 1.34 -35.84
CA LEU A 382 1.73 -0.04 -35.62
C LEU A 382 1.55 -0.90 -36.88
N ASN A 383 2.34 -1.96 -36.97
CA ASN A 383 2.13 -3.10 -37.86
C ASN A 383 1.98 -2.73 -39.35
N ARG A 384 2.83 -1.82 -39.88
CA ARG A 384 2.79 -1.46 -41.31
C ARG A 384 3.65 -2.42 -42.11
N VAL A 385 3.01 -3.42 -42.69
CA VAL A 385 3.66 -4.46 -43.50
C VAL A 385 4.19 -3.84 -44.80
N ALA A 386 5.45 -4.16 -45.12
CA ALA A 386 6.09 -3.82 -46.39
C ALA A 386 6.43 -5.09 -47.17
N GLU A 387 7.04 -4.95 -48.36
CA GLU A 387 7.51 -6.09 -49.17
C GLU A 387 8.42 -7.06 -48.40
N LYS A 388 9.30 -6.52 -47.54
CA LYS A 388 10.26 -7.29 -46.74
C LYS A 388 10.43 -6.67 -45.37
N GLY A 389 9.53 -6.99 -44.45
CA GLY A 389 9.57 -6.46 -43.09
C GLY A 389 8.29 -5.75 -42.64
N ILE A 390 8.41 -5.13 -41.46
CA ILE A 390 7.35 -4.36 -40.81
C ILE A 390 7.91 -3.01 -40.37
N VAL A 391 7.14 -1.95 -40.58
CA VAL A 391 7.46 -0.59 -40.13
C VAL A 391 6.53 -0.20 -38.97
N HIS A 392 7.13 0.29 -37.88
CA HIS A 392 6.43 0.92 -36.77
C HIS A 392 6.85 2.39 -36.68
N VAL A 393 5.90 3.29 -36.46
CA VAL A 393 6.20 4.72 -36.28
C VAL A 393 6.35 5.03 -34.80
N VAL A 394 7.50 5.55 -34.39
CA VAL A 394 7.82 5.98 -33.03
C VAL A 394 7.67 7.50 -32.91
N ASP A 395 7.22 7.99 -31.76
CA ASP A 395 6.96 9.42 -31.53
C ASP A 395 8.24 10.27 -31.47
N ARG A 396 9.38 9.68 -31.09
CA ARG A 396 10.68 10.34 -30.96
C ARG A 396 11.82 9.42 -31.37
N VAL A 397 12.95 10.03 -31.72
CA VAL A 397 14.19 9.34 -32.09
C VAL A 397 14.66 8.44 -30.94
N LEU A 398 14.86 7.16 -31.23
CA LEU A 398 15.35 6.16 -30.29
C LEU A 398 16.86 6.35 -30.11
N MET A 399 17.26 6.65 -28.87
CA MET A 399 18.67 6.67 -28.52
C MET A 399 19.13 5.25 -28.15
N PRO A 400 20.29 4.80 -28.67
CA PRO A 400 20.94 3.56 -28.25
C PRO A 400 21.15 3.52 -26.73
N VAL A 401 20.64 2.46 -26.08
CA VAL A 401 20.77 2.28 -24.64
C VAL A 401 21.94 1.34 -24.35
N ARG A 402 23.04 1.88 -23.84
CA ARG A 402 24.26 1.12 -23.49
C ARG A 402 24.54 1.05 -21.99
N ASN A 403 24.09 2.07 -21.27
CA ASN A 403 24.36 2.24 -19.85
C ASN A 403 23.20 1.66 -19.02
N ASN A 404 23.51 1.02 -17.88
CA ASN A 404 22.48 0.65 -16.89
C ASN A 404 22.00 1.90 -16.12
N VAL A 405 20.89 1.81 -15.40
CA VAL A 405 20.30 2.96 -14.68
C VAL A 405 21.29 3.59 -13.68
N MET A 406 22.12 2.80 -13.00
CA MET A 406 23.12 3.33 -12.08
C MET A 406 24.21 4.13 -12.82
N THR A 407 24.65 3.67 -13.99
CA THR A 407 25.62 4.39 -14.83
C THR A 407 25.03 5.68 -15.39
N VAL A 408 23.75 5.67 -15.77
CA VAL A 408 23.02 6.90 -16.15
C VAL A 408 23.04 7.90 -14.99
N ILE A 409 22.79 7.46 -13.75
CA ILE A 409 22.86 8.32 -12.56
C ILE A 409 24.29 8.83 -12.32
N ARG A 410 25.32 7.99 -12.48
CA ARG A 410 26.73 8.37 -12.26
C ARG A 410 27.24 9.43 -13.23
N ASN A 411 26.77 9.39 -14.47
CA ASN A 411 27.20 10.30 -15.55
C ASN A 411 26.56 11.69 -15.46
N ARG A 412 25.64 11.91 -14.51
CA ARG A 412 24.91 13.16 -14.37
C ARG A 412 25.45 14.03 -13.25
N ASP A 413 25.68 15.30 -13.56
CA ASP A 413 26.23 16.30 -12.64
C ASP A 413 25.16 16.87 -11.68
N ASP A 414 23.88 16.68 -11.96
CA ASP A 414 22.75 17.14 -11.14
C ASP A 414 22.23 16.08 -10.15
N LEU A 415 22.86 14.89 -10.11
CA LEU A 415 22.50 13.76 -9.24
C LEU A 415 23.64 13.36 -8.27
N THR A 416 24.54 14.29 -7.93
CA THR A 416 25.75 13.97 -7.16
C THR A 416 25.44 13.52 -5.73
N VAL A 417 24.43 14.13 -5.09
CA VAL A 417 23.98 13.77 -3.76
C VAL A 417 23.32 12.39 -3.78
N LEU A 418 22.43 12.15 -4.75
CA LEU A 418 21.78 10.84 -4.92
C LEU A 418 22.80 9.71 -5.12
N ARG A 419 23.78 9.91 -6.01
CA ARG A 419 24.87 8.95 -6.24
C ARG A 419 25.58 8.59 -4.93
N THR A 420 25.93 9.60 -4.14
CA THR A 420 26.63 9.40 -2.85
C THR A 420 25.80 8.55 -1.89
N ILE A 421 24.49 8.80 -1.78
CA ILE A 421 23.61 8.07 -0.87
C ILE A 421 23.40 6.63 -1.36
N LEU A 422 23.22 6.41 -2.67
CA LEU A 422 23.10 5.07 -3.25
C LEU A 422 24.34 4.20 -2.97
N GLU A 423 25.54 4.77 -3.13
CA GLU A 423 26.80 4.08 -2.84
C GLU A 423 26.99 3.80 -1.34
N LYS A 424 26.58 4.73 -0.47
CA LYS A 424 26.68 4.56 0.99
C LYS A 424 25.70 3.53 1.54
N THR A 425 24.51 3.44 0.97
CA THR A 425 23.48 2.47 1.38
C THR A 425 23.65 1.09 0.72
N GLY A 426 24.51 0.99 -0.31
CA GLY A 426 24.74 -0.23 -1.07
C GLY A 426 23.63 -0.60 -2.05
N LEU A 427 22.67 0.31 -2.27
CA LEU A 427 21.58 0.13 -3.26
C LEU A 427 22.07 0.29 -4.70
N ASP A 428 23.23 0.93 -4.91
CA ASP A 428 23.91 0.99 -6.20
C ASP A 428 24.12 -0.40 -6.81
N LYS A 429 24.53 -1.39 -6.00
CA LYS A 429 24.70 -2.79 -6.42
C LYS A 429 23.41 -3.43 -6.92
N THR A 430 22.26 -3.05 -6.36
CA THR A 430 20.95 -3.54 -6.80
C THR A 430 20.60 -2.91 -8.16
N LEU A 431 20.82 -1.61 -8.31
CA LEU A 431 20.56 -0.85 -9.53
C LEU A 431 21.56 -1.14 -10.67
N GLU A 432 22.68 -1.81 -10.39
CA GLU A 432 23.61 -2.30 -11.40
C GLU A 432 23.21 -3.66 -12.00
N GLN A 433 22.31 -4.41 -11.34
CA GLN A 433 21.96 -5.75 -11.77
C GLN A 433 21.27 -5.71 -13.13
N VAL A 434 21.73 -6.56 -14.05
CA VAL A 434 21.16 -6.73 -15.39
C VAL A 434 20.62 -8.15 -15.51
N GLY A 435 19.44 -8.31 -16.08
CA GLY A 435 18.79 -9.59 -16.37
C GLY A 435 17.40 -9.37 -16.94
N ASP A 436 16.83 -10.40 -17.59
CA ASP A 436 15.52 -10.30 -18.22
C ASP A 436 14.39 -10.03 -17.22
N ASP A 437 14.53 -10.53 -15.99
CA ASP A 437 13.58 -10.33 -14.88
C ASP A 437 13.93 -9.14 -13.96
N LYS A 438 14.99 -8.39 -14.27
CA LYS A 438 15.51 -7.31 -13.41
C LYS A 438 15.41 -5.97 -14.09
N HIS A 439 14.27 -5.32 -13.89
CA HIS A 439 13.98 -3.99 -14.40
C HIS A 439 13.58 -3.03 -13.27
N PHE A 440 14.05 -1.80 -13.35
CA PHE A 440 13.80 -0.78 -12.33
C PHE A 440 13.26 0.52 -12.93
N THR A 441 12.48 1.25 -12.14
CA THR A 441 12.27 2.68 -12.37
C THR A 441 12.79 3.46 -11.19
N VAL A 442 13.70 4.40 -11.43
CA VAL A 442 14.26 5.25 -10.39
C VAL A 442 13.73 6.67 -10.57
N PHE A 443 12.98 7.16 -9.59
CA PHE A 443 12.64 8.57 -9.47
C PHE A 443 13.81 9.28 -8.78
N ALA A 444 14.73 9.82 -9.56
CA ALA A 444 15.98 10.39 -9.10
C ALA A 444 15.81 11.86 -8.66
N PRO A 445 15.82 12.17 -7.34
CA PRO A 445 15.82 13.56 -6.89
C PRO A 445 17.11 14.25 -7.31
N ASN A 446 16.98 15.42 -7.94
CA ASN A 446 18.12 16.26 -8.28
C ASN A 446 18.77 16.87 -7.01
N ASP A 447 19.97 17.43 -7.15
CA ASP A 447 20.69 18.01 -6.02
C ASP A 447 19.90 19.16 -5.34
N ASP A 448 19.10 19.91 -6.10
CA ASP A 448 18.20 20.95 -5.58
C ASP A 448 17.06 20.39 -4.72
N ALA A 449 16.55 19.19 -5.05
CA ALA A 449 15.55 18.48 -4.25
C ALA A 449 16.07 18.19 -2.84
N PHE A 450 17.34 17.79 -2.72
CA PHE A 450 17.98 17.58 -1.42
C PHE A 450 18.25 18.90 -0.69
N LEU A 451 18.40 20.03 -1.40
CA LEU A 451 18.55 21.34 -0.75
C LEU A 451 17.28 21.80 -0.03
N LYS A 452 16.11 21.31 -0.45
CA LYS A 452 14.81 21.57 0.20
C LYS A 452 14.64 20.85 1.55
N LEU A 453 15.42 19.81 1.81
CA LEU A 453 15.39 19.09 3.08
C LEU A 453 16.10 19.85 4.20
N ASP A 454 15.67 19.61 5.43
CA ASP A 454 16.36 20.13 6.61
C ASP A 454 17.85 19.68 6.65
N LYS A 455 18.71 20.54 7.21
CA LYS A 455 20.16 20.32 7.24
C LYS A 455 20.54 19.04 7.98
N ASP A 456 19.83 18.68 9.05
CA ASP A 456 20.10 17.51 9.86
C ASP A 456 19.68 16.23 9.15
N ILE A 457 18.48 16.22 8.55
CA ILE A 457 17.99 15.10 7.72
C ILE A 457 18.94 14.88 6.53
N ARG A 458 19.32 15.95 5.84
CA ARG A 458 20.24 15.87 4.69
C ARG A 458 21.62 15.34 5.10
N ARG A 459 22.13 15.71 6.28
CA ARG A 459 23.40 15.19 6.81
C ARG A 459 23.29 13.69 7.12
N LYS A 460 22.22 13.26 7.81
CA LYS A 460 21.94 11.86 8.13
C LYS A 460 21.84 11.01 6.83
N LEU A 461 21.10 11.49 5.84
CA LEU A 461 20.97 10.87 4.52
C LEU A 461 22.31 10.71 3.81
N LYS A 462 23.13 11.78 3.72
CA LYS A 462 24.45 11.74 3.05
C LYS A 462 25.44 10.80 3.73
N ALA A 463 25.31 10.58 5.03
CA ALA A 463 26.14 9.61 5.74
C ALA A 463 25.78 8.15 5.38
N GLY A 464 24.61 7.90 4.77
CA GLY A 464 24.05 6.56 4.60
C GLY A 464 23.57 5.93 5.91
N ASN A 465 23.45 6.74 6.96
CA ASN A 465 22.98 6.31 8.27
C ASN A 465 21.46 6.46 8.36
N GLY A 466 20.86 5.83 9.36
CA GLY A 466 19.42 5.91 9.62
C GLY A 466 18.60 5.41 8.42
N CYS A 467 17.62 6.20 8.00
CA CYS A 467 16.52 5.74 7.14
C CYS A 467 16.78 5.97 5.65
N ALA A 468 18.03 6.30 5.29
CA ALA A 468 18.42 6.58 3.92
C ALA A 468 18.02 5.45 2.96
N THR A 469 18.17 4.20 3.39
CA THR A 469 17.79 3.02 2.60
C THR A 469 16.28 2.97 2.32
N ASN A 470 15.43 3.23 3.32
CA ASN A 470 13.98 3.21 3.13
C ASN A 470 13.52 4.39 2.26
N ILE A 471 14.05 5.59 2.51
CA ILE A 471 13.78 6.76 1.67
C ILE A 471 14.16 6.46 0.22
N LEU A 472 15.32 5.86 -0.04
CA LEU A 472 15.72 5.50 -1.40
C LEU A 472 14.85 4.40 -2.02
N LYS A 473 14.45 3.38 -1.25
CA LYS A 473 13.50 2.36 -1.72
C LYS A 473 12.15 2.95 -2.12
N ASN A 474 11.71 4.03 -1.47
CA ASN A 474 10.50 4.76 -1.87
C ASN A 474 10.63 5.43 -3.25
N HIS A 475 11.85 5.67 -3.72
CA HIS A 475 12.11 6.24 -5.05
C HIS A 475 12.31 5.19 -6.15
N ILE A 476 12.25 3.89 -5.81
CA ILE A 476 12.54 2.81 -6.74
C ILE A 476 11.31 1.92 -6.91
N LEU A 477 10.97 1.64 -8.16
CA LEU A 477 10.01 0.61 -8.56
C LEU A 477 10.76 -0.60 -9.12
N ASP A 478 10.19 -1.79 -8.94
CA ASP A 478 10.63 -3.05 -9.54
C ASP A 478 9.99 -3.32 -10.91
N ILE A 479 9.46 -2.27 -11.56
CA ILE A 479 8.85 -2.31 -12.90
C ILE A 479 9.44 -1.24 -13.80
N THR A 480 9.36 -1.41 -15.12
CA THR A 480 9.64 -0.33 -16.09
C THR A 480 8.40 0.56 -16.26
N PHE A 481 8.44 1.76 -15.70
CA PHE A 481 7.37 2.74 -15.76
C PHE A 481 7.79 3.91 -16.67
N CYS A 482 7.29 3.93 -17.90
CA CYS A 482 7.49 5.06 -18.82
C CYS A 482 6.48 6.17 -18.52
N SER A 483 6.77 7.42 -18.92
CA SER A 483 5.85 8.56 -18.80
C SER A 483 4.48 8.31 -19.45
N LEU A 484 4.46 7.49 -20.52
CA LEU A 484 3.24 7.07 -21.21
C LEU A 484 2.33 6.19 -20.34
N ALA A 485 2.87 5.50 -19.33
CA ALA A 485 2.07 4.68 -18.42
C ALA A 485 1.02 5.53 -17.69
N ALA A 486 1.41 6.73 -17.25
CA ALA A 486 0.49 7.70 -16.69
C ALA A 486 -0.51 8.21 -17.75
N ILE A 487 -1.77 8.27 -17.36
CA ILE A 487 -2.87 8.71 -18.23
C ILE A 487 -3.27 10.14 -17.89
N ASN A 488 -3.38 10.99 -18.90
CA ASN A 488 -3.84 12.36 -18.69
C ASN A 488 -5.30 12.38 -18.17
N GLY A 489 -5.55 13.11 -17.09
CA GLY A 489 -6.86 13.19 -16.44
C GLY A 489 -7.26 11.97 -15.60
N VAL A 490 -6.37 10.98 -15.42
CA VAL A 490 -6.62 9.81 -14.57
C VAL A 490 -5.44 9.59 -13.62
N LYS A 491 -5.74 9.47 -12.33
CA LYS A 491 -4.76 9.10 -11.30
C LYS A 491 -4.35 7.65 -11.50
N THR A 492 -3.06 7.44 -11.77
CA THR A 492 -2.46 6.11 -11.94
C THR A 492 -1.70 5.77 -10.66
N SER A 493 -1.69 4.52 -10.21
CA SER A 493 -0.92 4.15 -9.03
C SER A 493 -0.12 2.87 -9.23
N THR A 494 1.03 2.80 -8.57
CA THR A 494 1.87 1.60 -8.50
C THR A 494 2.48 1.49 -7.09
N TYR A 495 3.32 0.48 -6.86
CA TYR A 495 3.93 0.23 -5.57
C TYR A 495 5.45 0.26 -5.68
N ASN A 496 6.09 0.88 -4.70
CA ASN A 496 7.56 0.98 -4.60
C ASN A 496 8.18 -0.29 -3.97
N LEU A 497 9.50 -0.30 -3.79
CA LEU A 497 10.20 -1.42 -3.11
C LEU A 497 9.86 -1.59 -1.63
N LEU A 498 9.16 -0.64 -1.00
CA LEU A 498 8.59 -0.76 0.35
C LEU A 498 7.15 -1.29 0.34
N SER A 499 6.59 -1.62 -0.82
CA SER A 499 5.16 -1.94 -0.99
C SER A 499 4.22 -0.79 -0.59
N GLU A 500 4.70 0.45 -0.60
CA GLU A 500 3.87 1.63 -0.43
C GLU A 500 3.39 2.14 -1.79
N LYS A 501 2.19 2.71 -1.80
CA LYS A 501 1.52 3.19 -3.01
C LYS A 501 2.08 4.54 -3.45
N LEU A 502 2.56 4.62 -4.69
CA LEU A 502 2.85 5.87 -5.39
C LEU A 502 1.72 6.21 -6.36
N GLU A 503 1.24 7.45 -6.29
CA GLU A 503 0.19 7.99 -7.15
C GLU A 503 0.76 8.99 -8.16
N PHE A 504 0.36 8.87 -9.42
CA PHE A 504 0.82 9.66 -10.53
C PHE A 504 -0.35 10.41 -11.17
N GLU A 505 -0.19 11.72 -11.34
CA GLU A 505 -1.20 12.57 -11.98
C GLU A 505 -0.56 13.67 -12.84
N TYR A 506 -1.21 14.03 -13.93
CA TYR A 506 -0.82 15.20 -14.72
C TYR A 506 -1.45 16.45 -14.12
N ALA A 507 -0.61 17.39 -13.69
CA ALA A 507 -1.07 18.67 -13.16
C ALA A 507 -0.65 19.81 -14.09
N SER A 508 -1.55 20.79 -14.28
CA SER A 508 -1.21 22.03 -14.97
C SER A 508 -0.34 22.90 -14.08
N ILE A 509 0.85 23.26 -14.55
CA ILE A 509 1.70 24.23 -13.85
C ILE A 509 1.19 25.64 -14.14
N ALA A 510 0.98 26.44 -13.10
CA ALA A 510 0.79 27.88 -13.24
C ALA A 510 2.09 28.48 -13.78
N LYS A 511 2.04 29.15 -14.93
CA LYS A 511 3.22 29.81 -15.53
C LYS A 511 3.89 30.68 -14.46
N THR A 512 5.12 30.35 -14.08
CA THR A 512 6.00 31.31 -13.39
C THR A 512 6.32 32.44 -14.36
N GLU A 513 6.28 33.68 -13.88
CA GLU A 513 6.23 34.93 -14.68
C GLU A 513 7.41 35.21 -15.61
N THR A 514 8.35 34.28 -15.79
CA THR A 514 9.60 34.46 -16.54
C THR A 514 9.75 33.60 -17.79
N GLU A 515 8.79 32.73 -18.14
CA GLU A 515 8.85 31.94 -19.38
C GLU A 515 7.93 32.51 -20.48
N ASP A 516 8.54 32.71 -21.64
CA ASP A 516 8.12 33.48 -22.80
C ASP A 516 6.65 33.28 -23.26
N MET A 517 6.02 34.39 -23.63
CA MET A 517 4.58 34.58 -23.89
C MET A 517 4.11 34.02 -25.25
N THR A 518 4.79 33.04 -25.83
CA THR A 518 4.53 32.60 -27.22
C THR A 518 4.02 31.15 -27.35
N SER A 519 3.81 30.43 -26.24
CA SER A 519 3.19 29.09 -26.28
C SER A 519 1.96 28.98 -25.38
N ASP A 520 0.78 28.95 -25.99
CA ASP A 520 -0.54 28.72 -25.37
C ASP A 520 -0.82 27.25 -25.02
N LYS A 521 0.20 26.42 -24.86
CA LYS A 521 0.03 25.07 -24.31
C LYS A 521 0.25 25.12 -22.81
N LYS A 522 -0.80 24.89 -22.01
CA LYS A 522 -0.67 24.57 -20.59
C LYS A 522 0.35 23.45 -20.44
N MET A 523 1.55 23.75 -19.95
CA MET A 523 2.57 22.74 -19.71
C MET A 523 2.10 21.89 -18.52
N GLN A 524 1.59 20.70 -18.83
CA GLN A 524 1.24 19.70 -17.83
C GLN A 524 2.51 18.92 -17.51
N ARG A 525 2.88 18.83 -16.23
CA ARG A 525 3.95 17.94 -15.77
C ARG A 525 3.35 16.79 -14.98
N LEU A 526 4.01 15.64 -15.04
CA LEU A 526 3.65 14.48 -14.27
C LEU A 526 4.12 14.71 -12.81
N ARG A 527 3.21 14.51 -11.87
CA ARG A 527 3.45 14.65 -10.42
C ARG A 527 3.33 13.30 -9.74
N ILE A 528 4.10 13.14 -8.67
CA ILE A 528 4.09 11.97 -7.79
C ILE A 528 3.53 12.39 -6.42
N ASN A 529 2.54 11.65 -5.92
CA ASN A 529 1.85 11.87 -4.64
C ASN A 529 1.34 13.31 -4.43
N GLY A 530 1.08 14.05 -5.51
CA GLY A 530 0.70 15.46 -5.43
C GLY A 530 1.76 16.39 -4.84
N ILE A 531 3.01 15.93 -4.69
CA ILE A 531 4.12 16.66 -4.06
C ILE A 531 5.28 16.90 -5.02
N ALA A 532 5.84 15.86 -5.63
CA ALA A 532 7.06 15.94 -6.45
C ALA A 532 6.70 16.12 -7.92
N ASN A 533 7.38 17.02 -8.62
CA ASN A 533 7.25 17.19 -10.07
C ASN A 533 8.37 16.44 -10.77
N ILE A 534 8.04 15.73 -11.84
CA ILE A 534 9.05 15.14 -12.73
C ILE A 534 9.53 16.21 -13.71
N GLU A 535 10.81 16.57 -13.63
CA GLU A 535 11.47 17.55 -14.49
C GLU A 535 11.92 16.96 -15.82
N GLU A 536 12.47 15.74 -15.77
CA GLU A 536 12.95 15.01 -16.93
C GLU A 536 12.41 13.58 -16.90
N THR A 537 11.90 13.10 -18.03
CA THR A 537 11.23 11.80 -18.15
C THR A 537 11.98 10.88 -19.09
N ASP A 538 11.77 9.56 -18.91
CA ASP A 538 12.12 8.52 -19.86
C ASP A 538 13.63 8.40 -20.15
N LEU A 539 14.50 8.59 -19.14
CA LEU A 539 15.93 8.35 -19.30
C LEU A 539 16.20 6.85 -19.24
N MET A 540 16.40 6.24 -20.42
CA MET A 540 16.52 4.79 -20.55
C MET A 540 17.87 4.27 -20.06
N GLY A 541 17.83 3.18 -19.30
CA GLY A 541 18.96 2.32 -18.98
C GLY A 541 18.72 0.87 -19.44
N THR A 542 19.79 0.08 -19.58
CA THR A 542 19.71 -1.32 -20.05
C THR A 542 18.84 -2.19 -19.13
N ASN A 543 18.73 -1.84 -17.85
CA ASN A 543 17.92 -2.51 -16.83
C ASN A 543 16.81 -1.63 -16.24
N GLY A 544 16.36 -0.57 -16.93
CA GLY A 544 15.28 0.24 -16.39
C GLY A 544 15.14 1.64 -16.98
N VAL A 545 14.48 2.52 -16.22
CA VAL A 545 14.23 3.93 -16.57
C VAL A 545 14.55 4.81 -15.38
N VAL A 546 15.08 6.01 -15.64
CA VAL A 546 15.27 7.06 -14.65
C VAL A 546 14.35 8.24 -15.00
N HIS A 547 13.66 8.79 -14.01
CA HIS A 547 12.92 10.05 -14.11
C HIS A 547 13.47 11.01 -13.08
N ILE A 548 13.76 12.24 -13.45
CA ILE A 548 14.35 13.22 -12.53
C ILE A 548 13.24 14.01 -11.87
N ILE A 549 13.29 14.10 -10.54
CA ILE A 549 12.28 14.78 -9.74
C ILE A 549 12.89 15.96 -8.97
N ASP A 550 12.05 16.95 -8.71
CA ASP A 550 12.44 18.17 -8.02
C ASP A 550 12.36 18.08 -6.48
N THR A 551 11.86 16.97 -5.93
CA THR A 551 11.54 16.83 -4.50
C THR A 551 11.80 15.40 -4.05
N VAL A 552 12.41 15.22 -2.87
CA VAL A 552 12.61 13.89 -2.27
C VAL A 552 11.28 13.35 -1.76
N LEU A 553 10.89 12.15 -2.19
CA LEU A 553 9.67 11.47 -1.79
C LEU A 553 9.76 11.01 -0.32
N PRO A 554 8.92 11.54 0.58
CA PRO A 554 8.84 11.08 1.96
C PRO A 554 8.12 9.72 2.04
N THR A 555 8.45 8.96 3.06
CA THR A 555 7.83 7.68 3.44
C THR A 555 7.78 7.65 4.97
N ASP A 556 6.71 7.13 5.54
CA ASP A 556 6.54 7.01 6.99
C ASP A 556 7.63 6.09 7.58
N SER A 557 7.89 4.97 6.90
CA SER A 557 9.02 4.05 7.14
C SER A 557 10.41 4.70 7.04
N GLY A 558 10.51 5.90 6.46
CA GLY A 558 11.75 6.68 6.35
C GLY A 558 11.91 7.78 7.38
N MET A 559 10.95 7.96 8.29
CA MET A 559 11.03 9.00 9.32
C MET A 559 11.73 8.48 10.59
N PRO A 560 12.53 9.33 11.27
CA PRO A 560 13.08 8.99 12.57
C PRO A 560 11.95 8.87 13.61
N ILE A 561 12.23 8.17 14.72
CA ILE A 561 11.24 8.00 15.79
C ILE A 561 10.81 9.34 16.40
N SER A 562 11.73 10.31 16.50
CA SER A 562 11.44 11.67 16.97
C SER A 562 10.28 12.33 16.21
N ASN A 563 10.17 12.10 14.90
CA ASN A 563 9.07 12.58 14.08
C ASN A 563 7.75 11.85 14.38
N ALA A 564 7.78 10.52 14.55
CA ALA A 564 6.58 9.75 14.90
C ALA A 564 6.02 10.18 16.28
N LEU A 565 6.90 10.39 17.25
CA LEU A 565 6.52 10.92 18.58
C LEU A 565 5.88 12.31 18.48
N ALA A 566 6.46 13.20 17.66
CA ALA A 566 5.92 14.54 17.44
C ALA A 566 4.54 14.50 16.76
N ASN A 567 4.38 13.68 15.72
CA ASN A 567 3.12 13.53 14.98
C ASN A 567 1.99 12.99 15.87
N ARG A 568 2.32 12.12 16.84
CA ARG A 568 1.37 11.56 17.82
C ARG A 568 1.18 12.41 19.08
N ASN A 569 1.84 13.57 19.19
CA ASN A 569 1.85 14.40 20.39
C ASN A 569 2.31 13.65 21.66
N LEU A 570 3.28 12.74 21.54
CA LEU A 570 3.89 12.00 22.66
C LEU A 570 5.04 12.82 23.25
N THR A 571 4.69 13.95 23.87
CA THR A 571 5.65 15.01 24.19
C THR A 571 6.57 14.65 25.36
N ILE A 572 6.05 13.95 26.38
CA ILE A 572 6.83 13.62 27.59
C ILE A 572 7.91 12.60 27.25
N PHE A 573 7.57 11.54 26.52
CA PHE A 573 8.54 10.52 26.12
C PHE A 573 9.61 11.09 25.19
N LYS A 574 9.22 11.96 24.25
CA LYS A 574 10.16 12.67 23.38
C LYS A 574 11.14 13.53 24.19
N GLN A 575 10.64 14.33 25.13
CA GLN A 575 11.49 15.17 25.99
C GLN A 575 12.47 14.35 26.82
N LEU A 576 12.06 13.18 27.33
CA LEU A 576 12.97 12.28 28.05
C LEU A 576 14.13 11.80 27.16
N ILE A 577 13.89 11.49 25.89
CA ILE A 577 14.94 11.12 24.94
C ILE A 577 15.87 12.31 24.67
N ASP A 578 15.28 13.48 24.40
CA ASP A 578 16.00 14.72 24.07
C ASP A 578 16.94 15.13 25.24
N ASP A 579 16.41 15.23 26.47
CA ASP A 579 17.16 15.65 27.65
C ASP A 579 18.17 14.60 28.14
N ALA A 580 17.91 13.31 27.87
CA ALA A 580 18.88 12.25 28.11
C ALA A 580 20.07 12.29 27.13
N GLY A 581 19.94 13.02 26.01
CA GLY A 581 20.92 13.03 24.93
C GLY A 581 20.94 11.71 24.12
N LEU A 582 19.82 10.99 24.08
CA LEU A 582 19.69 9.67 23.43
C LEU A 582 19.04 9.74 22.04
N GLU A 583 18.77 10.92 21.50
CA GLU A 583 18.07 11.12 20.21
C GLU A 583 18.74 10.35 19.07
N ASP A 584 20.05 10.53 18.88
CA ASP A 584 20.78 9.83 17.81
C ASP A 584 20.83 8.30 18.02
N GLU A 585 20.85 7.83 19.27
CA GLU A 585 20.83 6.41 19.58
C GLU A 585 19.48 5.81 19.16
N PHE A 586 18.36 6.40 19.60
CA PHE A 586 17.01 5.95 19.29
C PHE A 586 16.67 6.08 17.80
N ASP A 587 17.06 7.19 17.15
CA ASP A 587 16.87 7.40 15.72
C ASP A 587 17.64 6.40 14.84
N SER A 588 18.75 5.85 15.36
CA SER A 588 19.57 4.87 14.65
C SER A 588 19.10 3.43 14.84
N MET A 589 18.17 3.17 15.77
CA MET A 589 17.68 1.84 16.05
C MET A 589 16.83 1.30 14.89
N THR A 590 17.20 0.12 14.40
CA THR A 590 16.49 -0.61 13.36
C THR A 590 16.10 -1.98 13.87
N ASN A 591 15.07 -2.58 13.27
CA ASN A 591 14.48 -3.85 13.68
C ASN A 591 14.03 -3.83 15.15
N ARG A 592 13.35 -2.76 15.56
CA ARG A 592 12.81 -2.57 16.92
C ARG A 592 11.31 -2.30 16.93
N THR A 593 10.69 -2.63 18.05
CA THR A 593 9.31 -2.34 18.38
C THR A 593 9.27 -1.43 19.60
N PHE A 594 8.75 -0.22 19.46
CA PHE A 594 8.66 0.77 20.52
C PHE A 594 7.25 0.76 21.12
N PHE A 595 7.12 0.45 22.40
CA PHE A 595 5.87 0.54 23.13
C PHE A 595 5.85 1.82 23.95
N ILE A 596 5.33 2.91 23.35
CA ILE A 596 5.47 4.25 23.92
C ILE A 596 4.23 4.66 24.71
N PRO A 597 4.35 5.02 26.00
CA PRO A 597 3.20 5.47 26.77
C PRO A 597 2.70 6.82 26.29
N SER A 598 1.37 6.99 26.26
CA SER A 598 0.75 8.31 26.07
C SER A 598 1.13 9.29 27.18
N ASP A 599 1.08 10.60 26.93
CA ASP A 599 1.34 11.61 27.97
C ASP A 599 0.38 11.45 29.17
N LYS A 600 -0.87 11.05 28.91
CA LYS A 600 -1.86 10.71 29.95
C LYS A 600 -1.43 9.50 30.80
N ALA A 601 -0.75 8.52 30.21
CA ALA A 601 -0.22 7.37 30.93
C ALA A 601 0.88 7.77 31.92
N PHE A 602 1.72 8.75 31.56
CA PHE A 602 2.72 9.32 32.46
C PHE A 602 2.08 10.02 33.65
N GLU A 603 1.00 10.78 33.44
CA GLU A 603 0.29 11.47 34.52
C GLU A 603 -0.40 10.53 35.52
N GLN A 604 -0.80 9.34 35.08
CA GLN A 604 -1.58 8.39 35.89
C GLN A 604 -0.72 7.38 36.66
N SER A 605 0.54 7.19 36.27
CA SER A 605 1.43 6.19 36.87
C SER A 605 2.41 6.85 37.85
N GLU A 606 2.74 6.14 38.94
CA GLU A 606 3.72 6.63 39.92
C GLU A 606 5.11 6.81 39.29
N ALA A 607 5.54 5.85 38.44
CA ALA A 607 6.79 5.97 37.69
C ALA A 607 6.77 7.13 36.68
N GLY A 608 5.64 7.35 36.00
CA GLY A 608 5.50 8.46 35.07
C GLY A 608 5.57 9.82 35.75
N GLN A 609 4.88 9.98 36.88
CA GLN A 609 4.93 11.19 37.70
C GLN A 609 6.34 11.48 38.23
N TYR A 610 7.09 10.45 38.62
CA TYR A 610 8.50 10.59 38.99
C TYR A 610 9.32 11.20 37.86
N TRP A 611 9.21 10.69 36.63
CA TRP A 611 9.95 11.22 35.49
C TRP A 611 9.52 12.64 35.10
N ILE A 612 8.21 12.95 35.17
CA ILE A 612 7.71 14.32 34.99
C ILE A 612 8.34 15.26 36.02
N GLN A 613 8.47 14.83 37.27
CA GLN A 613 9.11 15.63 38.31
C GLN A 613 10.61 15.83 38.02
N GLN A 614 11.32 14.79 37.60
CA GLN A 614 12.74 14.90 37.25
C GLN A 614 12.98 15.85 36.07
N LEU A 615 12.12 15.82 35.04
CA LEU A 615 12.16 16.77 33.92
C LEU A 615 12.00 18.22 34.38
N LYS A 616 11.13 18.48 35.36
CA LYS A 616 10.86 19.84 35.87
C LYS A 616 11.95 20.35 36.80
N GLU A 617 12.44 19.51 37.70
CA GLU A 617 13.33 19.92 38.78
C GLU A 617 14.81 19.83 38.38
N HIS A 618 15.20 18.82 37.60
CA HIS A 618 16.60 18.47 37.35
C HIS A 618 16.87 18.01 35.89
N PRO A 619 16.51 18.79 34.86
CA PRO A 619 16.67 18.37 33.45
C PRO A 619 18.13 18.08 33.09
N GLU A 620 19.09 18.86 33.58
CA GLU A 620 20.52 18.63 33.31
C GLU A 620 21.04 17.29 33.89
N SER A 621 20.39 16.74 34.91
CA SER A 621 20.77 15.47 35.54
C SER A 621 20.27 14.23 34.80
N LEU A 622 19.42 14.44 33.77
CA LEU A 622 18.89 13.36 32.94
C LEU A 622 19.88 12.89 31.89
N LYS A 623 20.80 13.77 31.49
CA LYS A 623 21.87 13.44 30.56
C LYS A 623 22.76 12.33 31.13
N ASP A 624 22.99 11.29 30.33
CA ASP A 624 23.78 10.11 30.71
C ASP A 624 23.26 9.38 31.96
N ASN A 625 21.98 9.54 32.30
CA ASN A 625 21.37 8.89 33.46
C ASN A 625 21.07 7.41 33.16
N ALA A 626 21.83 6.50 33.80
CA ALA A 626 21.70 5.05 33.59
C ALA A 626 20.29 4.51 33.90
N ARG A 627 19.60 5.07 34.91
CA ARG A 627 18.25 4.64 35.29
C ARG A 627 17.22 5.08 34.26
N LEU A 628 17.37 6.28 33.70
CA LEU A 628 16.51 6.75 32.62
C LEU A 628 16.73 5.94 31.35
N LYS A 629 18.00 5.65 31.02
CA LYS A 629 18.33 4.78 29.88
C LYS A 629 17.69 3.40 30.01
N GLU A 630 17.84 2.73 31.16
CA GLU A 630 17.19 1.43 31.42
C GLU A 630 15.66 1.52 31.30
N PHE A 631 15.06 2.60 31.81
CA PHE A 631 13.63 2.83 31.70
C PHE A 631 13.17 2.99 30.24
N LEU A 632 13.87 3.80 29.44
CA LEU A 632 13.53 4.03 28.03
C LEU A 632 13.73 2.74 27.22
N GLU A 633 14.84 2.03 27.42
CA GLU A 633 15.14 0.77 26.74
C GLU A 633 14.16 -0.35 27.12
N TYR A 634 13.54 -0.31 28.29
CA TYR A 634 12.50 -1.27 28.67
C TYR A 634 11.20 -1.09 27.83
N HIS A 635 11.00 0.09 27.25
CA HIS A 635 9.91 0.35 26.29
C HIS A 635 10.28 -0.05 24.85
N VAL A 636 11.47 -0.62 24.63
CA VAL A 636 11.95 -1.06 23.31
C VAL A 636 12.09 -2.58 23.30
N ALA A 637 11.47 -3.23 22.32
CA ALA A 637 11.50 -4.66 22.11
C ALA A 637 12.16 -5.05 20.77
N GLU A 638 12.64 -6.29 20.69
CA GLU A 638 13.25 -6.88 19.50
C GLU A 638 12.60 -8.25 19.20
N PRO A 639 12.26 -8.57 17.94
CA PRO A 639 12.43 -7.80 16.68
C PRO A 639 11.35 -6.72 16.45
N LEU A 640 11.35 -6.12 15.26
CA LEU A 640 10.21 -5.34 14.75
C LEU A 640 9.01 -6.28 14.58
N ILE A 641 7.92 -5.97 15.27
CA ILE A 641 6.67 -6.75 15.28
C ILE A 641 5.50 -5.78 15.06
N LYS A 642 4.87 -5.89 13.89
CA LYS A 642 3.63 -5.18 13.58
C LYS A 642 2.44 -5.86 14.24
N THR A 643 1.28 -5.19 14.31
CA THR A 643 0.08 -5.71 14.97
C THR A 643 -0.35 -7.07 14.41
N CYS A 644 -0.25 -7.27 13.09
CA CYS A 644 -0.62 -8.52 12.45
C CYS A 644 0.33 -9.69 12.77
N ASP A 645 1.56 -9.40 13.22
CA ASP A 645 2.56 -10.37 13.64
C ASP A 645 2.63 -10.58 15.16
N LEU A 646 1.86 -9.80 15.94
CA LEU A 646 1.76 -9.99 17.39
C LEU A 646 1.18 -11.38 17.71
N GLN A 647 1.79 -12.05 18.68
CA GLN A 647 1.39 -13.36 19.19
C GLN A 647 1.35 -13.32 20.71
N GLU A 648 0.59 -14.23 21.33
CA GLU A 648 0.58 -14.39 22.79
C GLU A 648 1.89 -15.07 23.24
N ASN A 649 2.91 -14.25 23.54
CA ASN A 649 4.23 -14.72 23.92
C ASN A 649 4.95 -13.71 24.84
N MET A 650 6.14 -14.11 25.28
CA MET A 650 7.09 -13.22 25.95
C MET A 650 8.05 -12.66 24.91
N ILE A 651 8.14 -11.33 24.81
CA ILE A 651 9.06 -10.62 23.92
C ILE A 651 10.19 -10.04 24.74
N LYS A 652 11.42 -10.13 24.25
CA LYS A 652 12.58 -9.55 24.94
C LYS A 652 12.70 -8.06 24.64
N THR A 653 12.95 -7.29 25.69
CA THR A 653 13.31 -5.87 25.59
C THR A 653 14.78 -5.70 25.25
N ALA A 654 15.17 -4.48 24.87
CA ALA A 654 16.58 -4.10 24.70
C ALA A 654 17.38 -4.27 26.01
N THR A 655 16.74 -4.13 27.18
CA THR A 655 17.34 -4.41 28.50
C THR A 655 17.51 -5.90 28.81
N GLY A 656 16.98 -6.80 27.98
CA GLY A 656 16.98 -8.25 28.20
C GLY A 656 15.87 -8.76 29.12
N ASN A 657 15.04 -7.87 29.66
CA ASN A 657 13.82 -8.24 30.37
C ASN A 657 12.74 -8.73 29.40
N GLU A 658 11.69 -9.35 29.92
CA GLU A 658 10.61 -9.89 29.09
C GLU A 658 9.31 -9.09 29.26
N LEU A 659 8.66 -8.77 28.14
CA LEU A 659 7.33 -8.19 28.04
C LEU A 659 6.34 -9.27 27.64
N ARG A 660 5.26 -9.42 28.41
CA ARG A 660 4.18 -10.36 28.08
C ARG A 660 3.18 -9.71 27.14
N VAL A 661 2.98 -10.28 25.97
CA VAL A 661 1.90 -9.90 25.05
C VAL A 661 0.68 -10.78 25.30
N ASN A 662 -0.48 -10.15 25.46
CA ASN A 662 -1.76 -10.85 25.54
C ASN A 662 -2.71 -10.29 24.49
N LEU A 663 -3.41 -11.19 23.80
CA LEU A 663 -4.33 -10.84 22.73
C LEU A 663 -5.76 -11.14 23.17
N TYR A 664 -6.65 -10.17 23.02
CA TYR A 664 -8.05 -10.32 23.38
C TYR A 664 -8.90 -10.13 22.14
N THR A 665 -9.61 -11.18 21.76
CA THR A 665 -10.80 -11.03 20.92
C THR A 665 -11.80 -10.18 21.69
N THR A 666 -12.64 -9.35 21.07
CA THR A 666 -13.78 -8.72 21.79
C THR A 666 -15.14 -9.17 21.26
N ASN A 667 -15.20 -9.77 20.07
CA ASN A 667 -16.43 -10.33 19.51
C ASN A 667 -16.31 -11.88 19.36
N PRO A 668 -17.13 -12.66 20.07
CA PRO A 668 -17.11 -14.12 19.98
C PRO A 668 -17.55 -14.66 18.60
N VAL A 669 -18.20 -13.84 17.76
CA VAL A 669 -18.57 -14.20 16.38
C VAL A 669 -17.40 -14.01 15.41
N PHE A 670 -16.47 -13.12 15.72
CA PHE A 670 -15.30 -12.81 14.88
C PHE A 670 -14.02 -13.12 15.65
N SER A 671 -13.72 -14.41 15.82
CA SER A 671 -12.49 -14.88 16.49
C SER A 671 -11.21 -14.45 15.77
N ASN A 672 -11.30 -14.12 14.48
CA ASN A 672 -10.15 -13.82 13.63
C ASN A 672 -9.82 -12.32 13.57
N VAL A 673 -10.60 -11.46 14.23
CA VAL A 673 -10.36 -10.01 14.29
C VAL A 673 -9.85 -9.67 15.69
N LEU A 674 -8.55 -9.36 15.76
CA LEU A 674 -7.90 -8.85 16.96
C LEU A 674 -8.47 -7.46 17.25
N ASN A 675 -9.11 -7.30 18.41
CA ASN A 675 -9.73 -6.02 18.77
C ASN A 675 -8.99 -5.33 19.91
N ARG A 676 -8.18 -6.06 20.70
CA ARG A 676 -7.32 -5.50 21.75
C ARG A 676 -6.06 -6.33 21.94
N ALA A 677 -4.92 -5.68 22.00
CA ALA A 677 -3.66 -6.26 22.44
C ALA A 677 -3.17 -5.53 23.69
N THR A 678 -2.48 -6.24 24.57
CA THR A 678 -1.79 -5.64 25.71
C THR A 678 -0.36 -6.14 25.81
N VAL A 679 0.52 -5.28 26.32
CA VAL A 679 1.93 -5.56 26.60
C VAL A 679 2.14 -5.25 28.08
N ASN A 680 2.44 -6.27 28.90
CA ASN A 680 2.45 -6.17 30.36
C ASN A 680 1.21 -5.43 30.92
N CYS A 681 0.04 -5.74 30.34
CA CYS A 681 -1.25 -5.11 30.66
C CYS A 681 -1.36 -3.59 30.47
N ALA A 682 -0.41 -2.99 29.76
CA ALA A 682 -0.63 -1.74 29.04
C ALA A 682 -1.33 -2.06 27.72
N ARG A 683 -2.46 -1.44 27.45
CA ARG A 683 -3.24 -1.68 26.24
C ARG A 683 -2.70 -0.83 25.10
N LEU A 684 -2.62 -1.42 23.91
CA LEU A 684 -2.30 -0.69 22.68
C LEU A 684 -3.47 0.25 22.34
N MET A 685 -3.14 1.53 22.15
CA MET A 685 -4.05 2.62 21.78
C MET A 685 -4.03 2.86 20.29
N HIS A 686 -2.82 3.10 19.79
CA HIS A 686 -2.49 3.28 18.39
C HIS A 686 -1.34 2.33 18.07
N PHE A 687 -1.30 1.88 16.83
CA PHE A 687 -0.43 0.79 16.44
C PHE A 687 0.08 0.98 15.01
N ASP A 688 1.19 0.32 14.71
CA ASP A 688 1.82 0.29 13.39
C ASP A 688 2.26 1.66 12.85
N ASP A 689 2.67 2.59 13.74
CA ASP A 689 3.33 3.81 13.29
C ASP A 689 4.74 3.48 12.81
N GLU A 690 4.91 3.44 11.49
CA GLU A 690 6.17 3.10 10.88
C GLU A 690 7.21 4.20 11.08
N THR A 691 8.43 3.75 11.39
CA THR A 691 9.62 4.59 11.51
C THR A 691 10.78 3.87 10.83
N CYS A 692 11.94 4.51 10.82
CA CYS A 692 13.24 4.04 10.35
C CYS A 692 13.60 2.55 10.52
N GLY A 693 12.94 1.65 9.78
CA GLY A 693 13.09 0.20 9.98
C GLY A 693 12.64 -0.27 11.37
N SER A 694 11.72 0.45 12.02
CA SER A 694 11.17 0.15 13.34
C SER A 694 9.68 0.52 13.38
N VAL A 695 8.96 0.09 14.41
CA VAL A 695 7.53 0.38 14.56
C VAL A 695 7.22 0.93 15.94
N VAL A 696 6.34 1.93 16.01
CA VAL A 696 5.85 2.52 17.26
C VAL A 696 4.41 2.07 17.51
N HIS A 697 4.16 1.57 18.71
CA HIS A 697 2.85 1.26 19.26
C HIS A 697 2.63 2.12 20.50
N GLU A 698 1.59 2.93 20.49
CA GLU A 698 1.21 3.74 21.66
C GLU A 698 0.49 2.86 22.69
N VAL A 699 0.86 3.00 23.97
CA VAL A 699 0.25 2.25 25.07
C VAL A 699 -0.39 3.16 26.12
N ASP A 700 -1.43 2.68 26.79
CA ASP A 700 -2.19 3.44 27.79
C ASP A 700 -1.60 3.46 29.21
N LYS A 701 -0.46 2.79 29.42
CA LYS A 701 0.27 2.77 30.70
C LYS A 701 1.78 2.82 30.49
N VAL A 702 2.49 3.40 31.46
CA VAL A 702 3.95 3.30 31.54
C VAL A 702 4.34 1.86 31.86
N LEU A 703 5.29 1.31 31.11
CA LEU A 703 5.77 -0.04 31.32
C LEU A 703 6.80 -0.05 32.44
N GLU A 704 6.59 -0.93 33.42
CA GLU A 704 7.53 -1.16 34.53
C GLU A 704 8.00 -2.61 34.56
N ALA A 705 9.29 -2.81 34.85
CA ALA A 705 9.85 -4.14 35.00
C ALA A 705 9.35 -4.78 36.31
N PRO A 706 8.80 -6.01 36.27
CA PRO A 706 8.31 -6.66 37.48
C PRO A 706 9.45 -6.98 38.44
N LYS A 707 9.40 -6.40 39.64
CA LYS A 707 10.46 -6.51 40.66
C LYS A 707 10.49 -7.88 41.35
N SER A 708 9.32 -8.50 41.52
CA SER A 708 9.15 -9.72 42.32
C SER A 708 8.20 -10.74 41.67
N ASN A 709 8.18 -11.97 42.18
CA ASN A 709 7.15 -12.96 41.85
C ASN A 709 5.84 -12.64 42.60
N LEU A 710 4.78 -13.39 42.30
CA LEU A 710 3.45 -13.22 42.91
C LEU A 710 3.47 -13.34 44.43
N PHE A 711 4.17 -14.36 44.96
CA PHE A 711 4.25 -14.59 46.40
C PHE A 711 4.94 -13.45 47.16
N ASP A 712 6.06 -12.97 46.63
CA ASP A 712 6.82 -11.85 47.19
C ASP A 712 6.06 -10.53 47.04
N ALA A 713 5.30 -10.35 45.95
CA ALA A 713 4.42 -9.20 45.77
C ALA A 713 3.30 -9.16 46.82
N LEU A 714 2.70 -10.32 47.15
CA LEU A 714 1.71 -10.44 48.22
C LEU A 714 2.30 -10.10 49.59
N LYS A 715 3.51 -10.57 49.89
CA LYS A 715 4.21 -10.27 51.16
C LYS A 715 4.54 -8.79 51.34
N THR A 716 4.85 -8.10 50.23
CA THR A 716 5.24 -6.69 50.27
C THR A 716 4.08 -5.78 50.70
N ASN A 717 2.84 -6.18 50.43
CA ASN A 717 1.66 -5.39 50.78
C ASN A 717 1.00 -5.87 52.08
N PRO A 718 1.02 -5.07 53.17
CA PRO A 718 0.42 -5.46 54.44
C PRO A 718 -1.11 -5.67 54.36
N GLU A 719 -1.78 -5.05 53.39
CA GLU A 719 -3.22 -5.18 53.16
C GLU A 719 -3.64 -6.56 52.65
N TYR A 720 -2.69 -7.43 52.28
CA TYR A 720 -2.94 -8.79 51.80
C TYR A 720 -2.59 -9.88 52.84
N SER A 721 -2.26 -9.49 54.07
CA SER A 721 -1.79 -10.42 55.12
C SER A 721 -2.77 -11.56 55.46
N MET A 722 -4.08 -11.30 55.49
CA MET A 722 -5.09 -12.33 55.76
C MET A 722 -5.21 -13.32 54.60
N PHE A 723 -5.16 -12.84 53.35
CA PHE A 723 -5.15 -13.72 52.18
C PHE A 723 -3.87 -14.57 52.11
N LEU A 724 -2.72 -13.97 52.44
CA LEU A 724 -1.44 -14.66 52.51
C LEU A 724 -1.47 -15.82 53.52
N ALA A 725 -2.07 -15.61 54.70
CA ALA A 725 -2.22 -16.66 55.71
C ALA A 725 -3.04 -17.86 55.19
N LEU A 726 -4.08 -17.60 54.38
CA LEU A 726 -4.85 -18.66 53.73
C LEU A 726 -4.02 -19.42 52.69
N ILE A 727 -3.22 -18.72 51.87
CA ILE A 727 -2.29 -19.33 50.89
C ILE A 727 -1.28 -20.24 51.58
N GLU A 728 -0.67 -19.75 52.66
CA GLU A 728 0.32 -20.50 53.44
C GLU A 728 -0.30 -21.75 54.05
N LYS A 729 -1.51 -21.64 54.60
CA LYS A 729 -2.23 -22.80 55.16
C LYS A 729 -2.69 -23.80 54.09
N ALA A 730 -3.04 -23.32 52.89
CA ALA A 730 -3.39 -24.14 51.74
C ALA A 730 -2.17 -24.79 51.04
N ASN A 731 -0.95 -24.49 51.50
CA ASN A 731 0.30 -24.99 50.93
C ASN A 731 0.46 -24.67 49.42
N LEU A 732 0.04 -23.46 49.02
CA LEU A 732 0.12 -22.97 47.63
C LEU A 732 1.31 -22.00 47.41
N THR A 733 2.20 -21.88 48.38
CA THR A 733 3.37 -20.99 48.31
C THR A 733 4.27 -21.31 47.12
N ASP A 734 4.55 -22.60 46.91
CA ASP A 734 5.46 -23.06 45.86
C ASP A 734 4.90 -22.75 44.46
N LEU A 735 3.57 -22.90 44.28
CA LEU A 735 2.87 -22.55 43.06
C LEU A 735 3.03 -21.06 42.72
N LEU A 736 2.92 -20.18 43.72
CA LEU A 736 3.01 -18.74 43.54
C LEU A 736 4.45 -18.21 43.46
N SER A 737 5.43 -19.01 43.87
CA SER A 737 6.85 -18.71 43.70
C SER A 737 7.44 -19.28 42.41
N ALA A 738 6.81 -20.30 41.82
CA ALA A 738 7.26 -20.93 40.59
C ALA A 738 7.25 -19.96 39.41
N SER A 739 8.37 -19.91 38.66
CA SER A 739 8.56 -18.95 37.56
C SER A 739 8.05 -19.46 36.20
N ASN A 740 7.67 -20.72 36.09
CA ASN A 740 7.28 -21.39 34.84
C ASN A 740 5.80 -21.25 34.50
N GLU A 741 4.96 -20.88 35.47
CA GLU A 741 3.52 -20.72 35.29
C GLU A 741 3.17 -19.23 35.28
N SER A 742 2.26 -18.84 34.38
CA SER A 742 1.75 -17.47 34.29
C SER A 742 0.34 -17.43 34.85
N LEU A 743 0.19 -16.94 36.08
CA LEU A 743 -1.06 -17.00 36.81
C LEU A 743 -1.76 -15.64 36.91
N THR A 744 -3.08 -15.63 37.08
CA THR A 744 -3.83 -14.46 37.57
C THR A 744 -4.38 -14.77 38.95
N ILE A 745 -4.10 -13.92 39.92
CA ILE A 745 -4.64 -14.05 41.28
C ILE A 745 -5.58 -12.88 41.56
N PHE A 746 -6.78 -13.19 42.02
CA PHE A 746 -7.72 -12.22 42.55
C PHE A 746 -7.59 -12.16 44.07
N VAL A 747 -7.21 -11.01 44.62
CA VAL A 747 -6.83 -10.86 46.03
C VAL A 747 -7.82 -9.95 46.75
N PRO A 748 -8.63 -10.47 47.68
CA PRO A 748 -9.38 -9.64 48.60
C PRO A 748 -8.44 -8.98 49.61
N LYS A 749 -8.71 -7.71 49.94
CA LYS A 749 -8.02 -6.99 51.01
C LYS A 749 -8.40 -7.52 52.39
N ASN A 750 -7.61 -7.17 53.40
CA ASN A 750 -7.89 -7.51 54.80
C ASN A 750 -9.27 -7.00 55.25
N ASP A 751 -9.70 -5.80 54.82
CA ASP A 751 -11.01 -5.24 55.17
C ASP A 751 -12.18 -6.14 54.73
N VAL A 752 -12.11 -6.72 53.52
CA VAL A 752 -13.09 -7.68 53.01
C VAL A 752 -13.20 -8.88 53.95
N PHE A 753 -12.08 -9.46 54.40
CA PHE A 753 -12.11 -10.60 55.32
C PHE A 753 -12.57 -10.23 56.73
N LEU A 754 -12.35 -8.98 57.17
CA LEU A 754 -12.87 -8.50 58.45
C LEU A 754 -14.39 -8.34 58.44
N GLU A 755 -15.00 -8.00 57.30
CA GLU A 755 -16.46 -7.98 57.15
C GLU A 755 -17.08 -9.38 57.24
N VAL A 756 -16.37 -10.41 56.79
CA VAL A 756 -16.80 -11.82 56.84
C VAL A 756 -15.96 -12.66 57.81
N LYS A 757 -15.60 -12.09 58.97
CA LYS A 757 -14.66 -12.70 59.92
C LYS A 757 -15.07 -14.09 60.40
N GLU A 758 -16.35 -14.31 60.72
CA GLU A 758 -16.84 -15.62 61.16
C GLU A 758 -16.65 -16.70 60.09
N TRP A 759 -16.92 -16.35 58.82
CA TRP A 759 -16.71 -17.24 57.68
C TRP A 759 -15.21 -17.49 57.45
N TYR A 760 -14.37 -16.47 57.62
CA TYR A 760 -12.92 -16.59 57.50
C TYR A 760 -12.35 -17.57 58.54
N ASP A 761 -12.71 -17.40 59.82
CA ASP A 761 -12.25 -18.27 60.90
C ASP A 761 -12.72 -19.72 60.68
N GLN A 762 -13.97 -19.94 60.25
CA GLN A 762 -14.48 -21.26 59.89
C GLN A 762 -13.75 -21.90 58.70
N THR A 763 -13.47 -21.10 57.66
CA THR A 763 -12.74 -21.57 56.47
C THR A 763 -11.31 -21.91 56.82
N MET A 764 -10.69 -21.16 57.73
CA MET A 764 -9.36 -21.46 58.24
C MET A 764 -9.34 -22.83 58.92
N ASP A 765 -10.37 -23.21 59.68
CA ASP A 765 -10.43 -24.50 60.36
C ASP A 765 -10.78 -25.69 59.44
N ASN A 766 -11.51 -25.46 58.34
CA ASN A 766 -11.87 -26.50 57.37
C ASN A 766 -10.92 -26.53 56.15
N THR A 767 -10.03 -27.52 56.11
CA THR A 767 -9.05 -27.68 55.03
C THR A 767 -9.65 -27.87 53.64
N GLU A 768 -10.81 -28.53 53.52
CA GLU A 768 -11.46 -28.74 52.22
C GLU A 768 -12.08 -27.46 51.67
N ASP A 769 -12.71 -26.66 52.55
CA ASP A 769 -13.29 -25.37 52.15
C ASP A 769 -12.19 -24.36 51.84
N LEU A 770 -11.11 -24.35 52.63
CA LEU A 770 -9.93 -23.52 52.38
C LEU A 770 -9.33 -23.76 51.00
N ASP A 771 -8.97 -25.00 50.68
CA ASP A 771 -8.36 -25.36 49.40
C ASP A 771 -9.30 -25.01 48.24
N TYR A 772 -10.59 -25.32 48.39
CA TYR A 772 -11.61 -24.99 47.40
C TYR A 772 -11.72 -23.48 47.12
N VAL A 773 -11.73 -22.65 48.15
CA VAL A 773 -11.86 -21.19 48.04
C VAL A 773 -10.59 -20.56 47.50
N ILE A 774 -9.40 -20.90 47.99
CA ILE A 774 -8.18 -20.26 47.50
C ILE A 774 -7.92 -20.62 46.04
N ARG A 775 -8.18 -21.86 45.65
CA ARG A 775 -8.08 -22.28 44.25
C ARG A 775 -9.11 -21.62 43.33
N SER A 776 -10.23 -21.07 43.84
CA SER A 776 -11.17 -20.29 43.02
C SER A 776 -10.68 -18.87 42.75
N HIS A 777 -9.66 -18.40 43.46
CA HIS A 777 -9.06 -17.09 43.28
C HIS A 777 -7.86 -17.10 42.33
N ILE A 778 -7.40 -18.28 41.90
CA ILE A 778 -6.23 -18.46 41.04
C ILE A 778 -6.66 -19.01 39.68
N VAL A 779 -6.25 -18.32 38.63
CA VAL A 779 -6.50 -18.68 37.22
C VAL A 779 -5.16 -19.01 36.55
N PRO A 780 -5.04 -20.14 35.82
CA PRO A 780 -3.80 -20.58 35.18
C PRO A 780 -3.47 -19.85 33.86
N ASP A 781 -4.03 -18.66 33.67
CA ASP A 781 -3.80 -17.78 32.52
C ASP A 781 -3.63 -16.34 33.00
N VAL A 782 -2.94 -15.51 32.22
CA VAL A 782 -2.81 -14.08 32.48
C VAL A 782 -3.98 -13.32 31.86
N ILE A 783 -4.77 -12.67 32.70
CA ILE A 783 -5.94 -11.88 32.27
C ILE A 783 -5.74 -10.45 32.72
N CYS A 784 -5.46 -9.54 31.79
CA CYS A 784 -5.41 -8.11 32.07
C CYS A 784 -6.83 -7.53 32.21
N CYS A 785 -7.00 -6.50 33.04
CA CYS A 785 -8.27 -5.78 33.15
C CYS A 785 -8.73 -5.16 31.82
N ALA A 786 -7.80 -4.79 30.94
CA ALA A 786 -8.10 -4.31 29.59
C ALA A 786 -8.78 -5.36 28.70
N GLY A 787 -8.51 -6.65 28.97
CA GLY A 787 -9.12 -7.80 28.30
C GLY A 787 -10.51 -8.18 28.83
N ILE A 788 -10.86 -7.72 30.04
CA ILE A 788 -12.20 -7.86 30.61
C ILE A 788 -13.11 -6.82 29.96
N VAL A 789 -13.95 -7.28 29.04
CA VAL A 789 -14.92 -6.48 28.29
C VAL A 789 -16.33 -6.70 28.79
N GLN A 790 -17.22 -5.76 28.47
CA GLN A 790 -18.65 -5.95 28.69
C GLN A 790 -19.10 -7.16 27.87
N SER A 791 -19.73 -8.12 28.53
CA SER A 791 -20.25 -9.31 27.87
C SER A 791 -21.74 -9.47 28.19
N ASN A 792 -22.55 -9.48 27.13
CA ASN A 792 -23.99 -9.63 27.25
C ASN A 792 -24.41 -11.04 26.82
N TRP A 793 -25.48 -11.55 27.43
CA TRP A 793 -26.09 -12.80 27.02
C TRP A 793 -26.49 -12.73 25.53
N PRO A 794 -26.21 -13.76 24.70
CA PRO A 794 -25.80 -15.11 25.09
C PRO A 794 -24.28 -15.35 25.21
N PHE A 795 -23.43 -14.36 24.97
CA PHE A 795 -21.98 -14.55 24.88
C PHE A 795 -21.21 -14.04 26.10
N ILE A 796 -21.54 -14.59 27.28
CA ILE A 796 -20.84 -14.26 28.52
C ILE A 796 -19.44 -14.88 28.50
N ARG A 797 -18.42 -14.07 28.79
CA ARG A 797 -17.04 -14.57 28.92
C ARG A 797 -16.87 -15.31 30.23
N THR A 798 -16.18 -16.44 30.15
CA THR A 798 -15.80 -17.21 31.33
C THR A 798 -14.33 -17.61 31.23
N THR A 799 -13.65 -17.65 32.37
CA THR A 799 -12.31 -18.23 32.51
C THR A 799 -12.37 -19.40 33.50
N GLU A 800 -11.47 -20.37 33.38
CA GLU A 800 -11.38 -21.52 34.28
C GLU A 800 -10.27 -21.30 35.31
N THR A 801 -10.59 -21.50 36.58
CA THR A 801 -9.64 -21.46 37.70
C THR A 801 -8.89 -22.77 37.86
N ILE A 802 -7.87 -22.82 38.73
CA ILE A 802 -7.11 -24.05 39.00
C ILE A 802 -7.94 -25.16 39.67
N ASN A 803 -9.11 -24.84 40.25
CA ASN A 803 -10.10 -25.83 40.69
C ASN A 803 -11.15 -26.19 39.60
N GLN A 804 -10.88 -25.88 38.33
CA GLN A 804 -11.74 -26.15 37.16
C GLN A 804 -13.13 -25.48 37.23
N GLN A 805 -13.21 -24.33 37.90
CA GLN A 805 -14.44 -23.56 38.01
C GLN A 805 -14.47 -22.42 37.02
N ARG A 806 -15.65 -22.20 36.44
CA ARG A 806 -15.85 -21.11 35.50
C ARG A 806 -16.22 -19.84 36.23
N LEU A 807 -15.32 -18.86 36.22
CA LEU A 807 -15.59 -17.50 36.67
C LEU A 807 -16.16 -16.69 35.51
N LYS A 808 -17.27 -15.99 35.75
CA LYS A 808 -17.81 -15.04 34.78
C LYS A 808 -16.98 -13.76 34.79
N LEU A 809 -16.57 -13.32 33.61
CA LEU A 809 -15.86 -12.05 33.43
C LEU A 809 -16.82 -11.05 32.79
N ASN A 810 -17.04 -9.93 33.45
CA ASN A 810 -17.85 -8.85 32.90
C ASN A 810 -17.22 -7.49 33.22
N ARG A 811 -17.61 -6.47 32.46
CA ARG A 811 -17.24 -5.09 32.74
C ARG A 811 -18.44 -4.19 32.54
N ASP A 812 -18.98 -3.70 33.65
CA ASP A 812 -19.92 -2.59 33.64
C ASP A 812 -19.12 -1.29 33.79
N ARG A 813 -19.19 -0.62 34.95
CA ARG A 813 -18.33 0.55 35.25
C ARG A 813 -16.89 0.17 35.60
N ARG A 814 -16.71 -0.97 36.28
CA ARG A 814 -15.41 -1.55 36.65
C ARG A 814 -15.36 -3.02 36.22
N PRO A 815 -14.17 -3.59 35.96
CA PRO A 815 -14.04 -5.02 35.74
C PRO A 815 -14.60 -5.80 36.92
N GLN A 816 -15.33 -6.87 36.63
CA GLN A 816 -15.97 -7.73 37.61
C GLN A 816 -15.66 -9.19 37.27
N VAL A 817 -15.39 -9.95 38.32
CA VAL A 817 -15.11 -11.37 38.27
C VAL A 817 -16.09 -12.05 39.20
N GLN A 818 -17.01 -12.81 38.62
CA GLN A 818 -18.12 -13.44 39.32
C GLN A 818 -18.95 -12.41 40.12
N ASN A 819 -18.89 -12.44 41.45
CA ASN A 819 -19.55 -11.49 42.36
C ASN A 819 -18.67 -10.29 42.73
N ALA A 820 -17.36 -10.40 42.54
CA ALA A 820 -16.39 -9.42 43.04
C ALA A 820 -16.04 -8.38 41.97
N GLY A 821 -15.98 -7.11 42.36
CA GLY A 821 -15.47 -6.03 41.51
C GLY A 821 -13.98 -5.80 41.76
N VAL A 822 -13.23 -5.61 40.68
CA VAL A 822 -11.80 -5.29 40.76
C VAL A 822 -11.63 -3.82 41.17
N THR A 823 -10.89 -3.59 42.26
CA THR A 823 -10.60 -2.26 42.82
C THR A 823 -9.26 -1.71 42.36
N LYS A 824 -8.24 -2.56 42.25
CA LYS A 824 -6.92 -2.23 41.70
C LYS A 824 -6.53 -3.29 40.67
N CYS A 825 -6.26 -2.85 39.46
CA CYS A 825 -6.00 -3.70 38.30
C CYS A 825 -4.51 -3.85 38.01
N ASP A 826 -4.16 -4.98 37.40
CA ASP A 826 -2.93 -5.17 36.62
C ASP A 826 -1.63 -4.95 37.43
N ILE A 827 -1.55 -5.45 38.66
CA ILE A 827 -0.29 -5.47 39.41
C ILE A 827 0.59 -6.59 38.82
N VAL A 828 1.53 -6.22 37.96
CA VAL A 828 2.37 -7.16 37.21
C VAL A 828 3.48 -7.75 38.09
N ALA A 829 3.61 -9.07 38.06
CA ALA A 829 4.69 -9.83 38.68
C ALA A 829 5.41 -10.69 37.63
N LYS A 830 6.57 -11.26 37.97
CA LYS A 830 7.38 -12.06 37.03
C LYS A 830 6.61 -13.27 36.47
N ASN A 831 5.88 -13.96 37.34
CA ASN A 831 5.15 -15.19 37.05
C ASN A 831 3.63 -15.00 37.00
N GLY A 832 3.13 -13.77 36.83
CA GLY A 832 1.70 -13.54 36.68
C GLY A 832 1.24 -12.16 37.09
N ILE A 833 -0.04 -12.02 37.41
CA ILE A 833 -0.68 -10.73 37.70
C ILE A 833 -1.60 -10.85 38.91
N ILE A 834 -1.62 -9.79 39.72
CA ILE A 834 -2.52 -9.62 40.85
C ILE A 834 -3.59 -8.58 40.51
N HIS A 835 -4.85 -8.93 40.76
CA HIS A 835 -5.98 -8.00 40.77
C HIS A 835 -6.57 -7.93 42.16
N GLU A 836 -6.68 -6.73 42.70
CA GLU A 836 -7.33 -6.52 43.99
C GLU A 836 -8.84 -6.51 43.80
N ILE A 837 -9.58 -7.23 44.65
CA ILE A 837 -11.04 -7.34 44.58
C ILE A 837 -11.70 -6.92 45.89
N ASN A 838 -12.95 -6.47 45.80
CA ASN A 838 -13.71 -5.97 46.95
C ASN A 838 -14.66 -6.99 47.61
N ASP A 839 -14.57 -8.27 47.24
CA ASP A 839 -15.41 -9.33 47.78
C ASP A 839 -14.67 -10.66 47.62
N VAL A 840 -15.01 -11.68 48.41
CA VAL A 840 -14.46 -13.03 48.25
C VAL A 840 -15.20 -13.73 47.10
N ILE A 841 -14.46 -14.38 46.19
CA ILE A 841 -15.06 -15.11 45.07
C ILE A 841 -15.85 -16.30 45.61
N SER A 842 -17.17 -16.23 45.49
CA SER A 842 -18.08 -17.30 45.89
C SER A 842 -18.56 -18.05 44.66
N VAL A 843 -18.12 -19.30 44.52
CA VAL A 843 -18.57 -20.20 43.45
C VAL A 843 -19.39 -21.33 44.05
N GLN A 844 -20.58 -21.57 43.49
CA GLN A 844 -21.46 -22.67 43.88
C GLN A 844 -20.71 -24.01 43.78
N LYS A 845 -20.57 -24.75 44.89
CA LYS A 845 -20.08 -26.14 44.86
C LYS A 845 -20.98 -26.90 43.90
N LYS A 846 -20.42 -27.41 42.78
CA LYS A 846 -21.10 -28.40 41.96
C LYS A 846 -21.40 -29.58 42.87
N ARG A 847 -22.63 -29.70 43.37
CA ARG A 847 -23.11 -30.98 43.90
C ARG A 847 -22.93 -31.97 42.75
N ARG A 848 -22.09 -32.99 42.94
CA ARG A 848 -22.19 -34.19 42.11
C ARG A 848 -23.64 -34.61 42.23
N ALA A 849 -24.40 -34.44 41.15
CA ALA A 849 -25.69 -35.10 41.07
C ALA A 849 -25.34 -36.58 41.05
N ASP A 850 -25.52 -37.23 42.20
CA ASP A 850 -25.56 -38.68 42.25
C ASP A 850 -26.56 -39.11 41.18
N ALA A 851 -26.10 -40.04 40.34
CA ALA A 851 -26.86 -40.54 39.21
C ALA A 851 -28.05 -41.36 39.71
N GLU A 852 -29.10 -40.69 40.18
CA GLU A 852 -30.41 -41.29 40.30
C GLU A 852 -31.09 -41.18 38.92
N GLY A 853 -31.10 -42.31 38.23
CA GLY A 853 -31.67 -42.46 36.91
C GLY A 853 -33.12 -42.01 36.87
N PHE A 854 -33.43 -41.12 35.92
CA PHE A 854 -34.78 -40.88 35.45
C PHE A 854 -34.94 -41.45 34.02
N PRO A 855 -36.10 -42.04 33.72
CA PRO A 855 -36.29 -42.90 32.56
C PRO A 855 -36.36 -42.10 31.26
N SER A 856 -35.86 -42.73 30.20
CA SER A 856 -35.92 -42.23 28.82
C SER A 856 -37.35 -41.91 28.40
N PHE A 857 -37.65 -40.63 28.16
CA PHE A 857 -38.75 -40.23 27.29
C PHE A 857 -38.18 -39.67 26.00
N ALA A 858 -38.04 -40.56 25.01
CA ALA A 858 -37.86 -40.18 23.63
C ALA A 858 -39.18 -39.59 23.10
N ARG A 859 -39.18 -38.30 22.74
CA ARG A 859 -40.07 -37.76 21.71
C ARG A 859 -39.31 -36.74 20.86
N PRO A 860 -39.28 -36.90 19.52
CA PRO A 860 -38.59 -35.97 18.64
C PRO A 860 -39.45 -34.72 18.42
N LEU A 861 -38.87 -33.54 18.66
CA LEU A 861 -39.43 -32.26 18.25
C LEU A 861 -39.12 -32.02 16.77
N THR A 862 -39.98 -32.52 15.90
CA THR A 862 -40.16 -31.98 14.55
C THR A 862 -41.04 -30.74 14.66
N PHE A 863 -40.52 -29.51 14.51
CA PHE A 863 -41.37 -28.38 14.07
C PHE A 863 -40.58 -27.33 13.26
N PHE A 864 -40.79 -27.41 11.94
CA PHE A 864 -40.97 -26.36 10.93
C PHE A 864 -39.93 -25.24 10.73
N PHE A 865 -39.16 -25.37 9.64
CA PHE A 865 -38.85 -24.26 8.73
C PHE A 865 -39.93 -24.18 7.65
N LYS A 866 -40.46 -22.97 7.41
CA LYS A 866 -41.17 -22.59 6.18
C LYS A 866 -40.68 -21.21 5.77
#